data_AF-A0A4Y6PWP6-F1
#
_entry.id   AF-A0A4Y6PWP6-F1
#
_cell.length_a   1.000
_cell.length_b   1.000
_cell.length_c   1.000
_cell.angle_alpha   90.00
_cell.angle_beta   90.00
_cell.angle_gamma   90.00
#
_symmetry.space_group_name_H-M   'P 1'
#
loop_
_entity.id
_entity.type
_entity.pdbx_description
1 polymer ?
#
loop_
_entity_poly.entity_id
_entity_poly.type
_entity_poly.pdbx_seq_one_letter_code
_entity_poly.pdbx_strand_id
1 'polypeptide(L)'
;MFSLRVGAVFVALVVALGLGCSEPEEKSEALDAGSDTSAADTGADTVSDTGADDDAAQECPGVAPCEEGERMVDCQCVSNMDRRCVDDSDCRPEETCQTFDAHKVCIYEPEPVQACPGSPGCDAGGDDVFYAGAASRVITPQGFETPKPAGLDGSYLNFSPGGLTDENWNDCGYDGLCPGDEGYTEPDEGEGDGKMQGMWIAGFSSGRPAQYCPEDKIGCDAPDCCVSKYAHDDLMIQVAVMRHNDITVAFAAVDTVGWFHTDIEEIRRRVADEVDVDLLIMAGTHNHEAPDTAGQWGPGDPMPSYSGRDDRFIEGIYEKTTEAVVEAVESLEPATVEATVLDVGVEGLAMSDSRPPYIFNDDVPVVRLASEDSGDTIATLLSFGNHPEVLWSNNPYITSDYPHFVRKYITEGLDAVTDTNGEAKPALEGLGGVTVFFAGSVGGLINPGKGGGKNYAEEIPEDDHSFEAADAVGQRLASHVLSAAADGELGAVDNPGLRFGRKEFLSPIKNRIFQIAALGLGLLERDVYNTKSLGGSNYVPNDPMVLTEVAVVRLGSITFFTAPGEVFPETLTGGFPGKPTARTPVVGDVEEHRVAKICDEDGLPTDDGSGTHPCIVKPDQTNPPDWSAAPDGPYIYDLIPGEHPFFIGLGMDFLGYFVPEYDFQTNGYFSQAPGSHYEETNGIGPDIIVDWKEALGQSLEVVE
;
A
#
# COMPACT_ATOMS: atom_id res chain seq x y z
N MET A 1 -20.91 4.14 11.42
CA MET A 1 -22.34 3.80 11.21
C MET A 1 -22.49 3.27 9.78
N PHE A 2 -21.96 2.08 9.49
CA PHE A 2 -21.90 1.55 8.11
C PHE A 2 -22.54 0.17 8.07
N SER A 3 -23.63 0.03 7.31
CA SER A 3 -24.23 -1.25 6.93
C SER A 3 -25.33 -1.03 5.87
N LEU A 4 -25.61 -2.07 5.08
CA LEU A 4 -26.80 -2.22 4.22
C LEU A 4 -26.88 -1.37 2.92
N ARG A 5 -25.96 -1.57 1.97
CA ARG A 5 -26.29 -1.51 0.51
C ARG A 5 -25.65 -2.60 -0.37
N VAL A 6 -24.42 -3.02 -0.09
CA VAL A 6 -23.62 -3.97 -0.93
C VAL A 6 -24.41 -5.19 -1.41
N GLY A 7 -25.04 -5.94 -0.49
CA GLY A 7 -25.69 -7.22 -0.81
C GLY A 7 -26.92 -7.16 -1.72
N ALA A 8 -27.55 -5.98 -1.92
CA ALA A 8 -28.73 -5.86 -2.78
C ALA A 8 -28.38 -5.62 -4.25
N VAL A 9 -27.27 -4.92 -4.51
CA VAL A 9 -26.83 -4.55 -5.87
C VAL A 9 -26.13 -5.73 -6.55
N PHE A 10 -25.29 -6.46 -5.81
CA PHE A 10 -24.56 -7.61 -6.37
C PHE A 10 -25.49 -8.74 -6.84
N VAL A 11 -26.60 -8.98 -6.11
CA VAL A 11 -27.63 -9.94 -6.54
C VAL A 11 -28.31 -9.51 -7.84
N ALA A 12 -28.50 -8.20 -8.07
CA ALA A 12 -29.04 -7.69 -9.33
C ALA A 12 -28.04 -7.87 -10.50
N LEU A 13 -26.75 -7.69 -10.26
CA LEU A 13 -25.70 -7.87 -11.28
C LEU A 13 -25.52 -9.35 -11.67
N VAL A 14 -25.52 -10.26 -10.69
CA VAL A 14 -25.47 -11.72 -10.95
C VAL A 14 -26.71 -12.21 -11.71
N VAL A 15 -27.88 -11.61 -11.45
CA VAL A 15 -29.12 -11.89 -12.21
C VAL A 15 -29.04 -11.31 -13.64
N ALA A 16 -28.38 -10.17 -13.85
CA ALA A 16 -28.16 -9.60 -15.18
C ALA A 16 -27.16 -10.41 -16.04
N LEU A 17 -26.15 -11.02 -15.41
CA LEU A 17 -25.11 -11.83 -16.07
C LEU A 17 -25.50 -13.30 -16.33
N GLY A 18 -26.74 -13.70 -16.08
CA GLY A 18 -27.31 -14.96 -16.58
C GLY A 18 -26.86 -16.26 -15.87
N LEU A 19 -26.15 -16.17 -14.75
CA LEU A 19 -25.73 -17.34 -13.94
C LEU A 19 -26.88 -17.85 -13.05
N GLY A 20 -27.87 -18.50 -13.68
CA GLY A 20 -29.11 -18.93 -13.02
C GLY A 20 -29.12 -20.34 -12.43
N CYS A 21 -29.56 -20.46 -11.18
CA CYS A 21 -30.14 -21.71 -10.64
C CYS A 21 -31.63 -21.83 -11.07
N SER A 22 -32.05 -23.01 -11.55
CA SER A 22 -33.42 -23.32 -12.05
C SER A 22 -34.23 -24.18 -11.07
N GLU A 23 -35.56 -24.40 -11.12
CA GLU A 23 -36.67 -24.11 -12.07
C GLU A 23 -37.94 -23.72 -11.22
N PRO A 24 -39.23 -23.84 -11.65
CA PRO A 24 -39.89 -23.65 -12.97
C PRO A 24 -41.17 -22.73 -12.96
N GLU A 25 -41.55 -22.21 -14.16
CA GLU A 25 -42.90 -21.80 -14.66
C GLU A 25 -43.77 -20.76 -13.87
N GLU A 26 -44.60 -19.87 -14.46
CA GLU A 26 -45.49 -19.99 -15.65
C GLU A 26 -45.82 -18.63 -16.36
N LYS A 27 -45.75 -18.59 -17.71
CA LYS A 27 -46.56 -17.85 -18.74
C LYS A 27 -46.82 -16.30 -18.77
N SER A 28 -46.45 -15.74 -19.94
CA SER A 28 -47.17 -14.73 -20.79
C SER A 28 -47.32 -13.27 -20.30
N GLU A 29 -47.40 -12.22 -21.14
CA GLU A 29 -47.73 -12.09 -22.58
C GLU A 29 -46.71 -11.23 -23.37
N ALA A 30 -46.84 -11.18 -24.70
CA ALA A 30 -45.97 -10.44 -25.64
C ALA A 30 -46.49 -9.04 -26.00
N LEU A 31 -45.60 -8.16 -26.48
CA LEU A 31 -45.94 -7.06 -27.39
C LEU A 31 -44.76 -6.75 -28.35
N ASP A 32 -45.04 -5.98 -29.41
CA ASP A 32 -44.45 -6.11 -30.75
C ASP A 32 -43.83 -4.80 -31.28
N ALA A 33 -42.97 -4.95 -32.30
CA ALA A 33 -42.39 -3.94 -33.20
C ALA A 33 -41.44 -2.86 -32.59
N GLY A 34 -40.40 -2.41 -33.31
CA GLY A 34 -40.01 -2.80 -34.67
C GLY A 34 -38.67 -2.20 -35.12
N SER A 35 -38.18 -2.71 -36.24
CA SER A 35 -36.93 -2.29 -36.92
C SER A 35 -37.06 -0.93 -37.60
N ASP A 36 -35.95 -0.19 -37.70
CA ASP A 36 -35.53 0.28 -39.03
C ASP A 36 -34.02 0.56 -39.15
N THR A 37 -33.54 0.55 -40.39
CA THR A 37 -32.11 0.54 -40.77
C THR A 37 -31.54 1.92 -41.11
N SER A 38 -30.23 2.12 -40.97
CA SER A 38 -29.34 2.36 -42.14
C SER A 38 -27.87 2.55 -41.74
N ALA A 39 -26.97 2.14 -42.62
CA ALA A 39 -25.53 2.36 -42.51
C ALA A 39 -25.06 3.43 -43.50
N ALA A 40 -23.97 4.13 -43.17
CA ALA A 40 -23.20 4.93 -44.12
C ALA A 40 -21.71 4.86 -43.74
N ASP A 41 -20.93 4.24 -44.63
CA ASP A 41 -19.47 4.18 -44.64
C ASP A 41 -18.90 5.42 -45.33
N THR A 42 -17.83 6.02 -44.78
CA THR A 42 -16.70 6.55 -45.59
C THR A 42 -15.42 6.75 -44.75
N GLY A 43 -14.35 6.05 -45.13
CA GLY A 43 -13.05 6.69 -45.43
C GLY A 43 -12.06 6.93 -44.27
N ALA A 44 -11.05 6.06 -44.20
CA ALA A 44 -9.83 6.29 -43.43
C ALA A 44 -8.79 7.11 -44.22
N ASP A 45 -7.83 7.70 -43.51
CA ASP A 45 -6.45 7.89 -44.00
C ASP A 45 -5.49 7.75 -42.81
N THR A 46 -4.39 7.02 -43.01
CA THR A 46 -3.44 6.61 -41.97
C THR A 46 -2.12 7.38 -42.05
N VAL A 47 -1.47 7.60 -40.90
CA VAL A 47 -0.03 7.83 -40.80
C VAL A 47 0.53 6.92 -39.70
N SER A 48 1.62 6.23 -40.03
CA SER A 48 2.33 5.27 -39.19
C SER A 48 3.47 5.91 -38.41
N ASP A 49 3.74 5.43 -37.20
CA ASP A 49 5.11 5.28 -36.70
C ASP A 49 5.29 3.91 -36.01
N THR A 50 6.53 3.51 -35.77
CA THR A 50 6.92 2.09 -35.63
C THR A 50 7.76 1.78 -34.39
N GLY A 51 7.48 0.65 -33.73
CA GLY A 51 8.51 -0.15 -33.05
C GLY A 51 8.09 -0.87 -31.77
N ALA A 52 7.82 -2.17 -31.87
CA ALA A 52 8.13 -3.19 -30.86
C ALA A 52 7.99 -4.61 -31.46
N ASP A 53 9.03 -5.41 -31.26
CA ASP A 53 9.15 -6.88 -31.24
C ASP A 53 8.24 -7.79 -32.10
N ASP A 54 8.85 -8.38 -33.14
CA ASP A 54 8.36 -9.56 -33.87
C ASP A 54 8.53 -10.84 -32.99
N ASP A 55 7.70 -11.00 -31.95
CA ASP A 55 7.47 -12.32 -31.39
C ASP A 55 6.74 -13.20 -32.41
N ALA A 56 6.99 -14.51 -32.37
CA ALA A 56 6.54 -15.46 -33.40
C ALA A 56 5.04 -15.79 -33.30
N ALA A 57 4.19 -14.79 -33.54
CA ALA A 57 2.75 -14.89 -33.47
C ALA A 57 2.23 -16.07 -34.30
N GLN A 58 1.48 -16.95 -33.63
CA GLN A 58 0.78 -18.06 -34.28
C GLN A 58 -0.24 -17.49 -35.27
N GLU A 59 0.07 -17.54 -36.58
CA GLU A 59 -0.77 -16.94 -37.64
C GLU A 59 -2.18 -17.57 -37.65
N CYS A 60 -3.12 -16.94 -36.95
CA CYS A 60 -4.53 -17.32 -36.87
C CYS A 60 -5.34 -16.58 -37.96
N PRO A 61 -5.50 -17.15 -39.17
CA PRO A 61 -5.82 -16.35 -40.34
C PRO A 61 -7.32 -16.02 -40.38
N GLY A 62 -7.64 -14.74 -40.15
CA GLY A 62 -9.02 -14.25 -40.11
C GLY A 62 -9.66 -14.21 -38.72
N VAL A 63 -8.89 -14.39 -37.66
CA VAL A 63 -9.27 -13.97 -36.31
C VAL A 63 -8.83 -12.52 -36.11
N ALA A 64 -9.61 -11.72 -35.38
CA ALA A 64 -9.21 -10.37 -35.00
C ALA A 64 -8.09 -10.42 -33.94
N PRO A 65 -7.29 -9.36 -33.76
CA PRO A 65 -6.50 -9.17 -32.54
C PRO A 65 -7.41 -9.26 -31.31
N CYS A 66 -6.88 -9.73 -30.20
CA CYS A 66 -7.62 -9.80 -28.94
C CYS A 66 -7.76 -8.42 -28.31
N GLU A 67 -8.75 -8.29 -27.41
CA GLU A 67 -8.95 -7.06 -26.65
C GLU A 67 -7.88 -6.94 -25.55
N GLU A 68 -7.78 -5.76 -24.96
CA GLU A 68 -6.86 -5.52 -23.84
C GLU A 68 -7.23 -6.40 -22.63
N GLY A 69 -6.21 -6.91 -21.93
CA GLY A 69 -6.42 -7.93 -20.89
C GLY A 69 -6.70 -9.35 -21.43
N GLU A 70 -6.66 -9.57 -22.74
CA GLU A 70 -6.74 -10.89 -23.38
C GLU A 70 -5.47 -11.25 -24.17
N ARG A 71 -5.33 -12.54 -24.50
CA ARG A 71 -4.29 -13.09 -25.38
C ARG A 71 -4.85 -14.19 -26.28
N MET A 72 -4.18 -14.42 -27.41
CA MET A 72 -4.55 -15.46 -28.38
C MET A 72 -4.01 -16.83 -27.97
N VAL A 73 -4.87 -17.85 -27.86
CA VAL A 73 -4.48 -19.26 -27.64
C VAL A 73 -5.39 -20.17 -28.48
N ASP A 74 -4.84 -21.10 -29.26
CA ASP A 74 -5.59 -21.99 -30.18
C ASP A 74 -6.58 -21.21 -31.09
N CYS A 75 -6.14 -20.04 -31.56
CA CYS A 75 -6.95 -19.08 -32.33
C CYS A 75 -8.26 -18.63 -31.64
N GLN A 76 -8.26 -18.55 -30.30
CA GLN A 76 -9.30 -17.95 -29.48
C GLN A 76 -8.67 -16.90 -28.56
N CYS A 77 -9.32 -15.75 -28.44
CA CYS A 77 -8.98 -14.79 -27.41
C CYS A 77 -9.48 -15.28 -26.06
N VAL A 78 -8.60 -15.22 -25.05
CA VAL A 78 -8.88 -15.59 -23.68
C VAL A 78 -8.27 -14.56 -22.74
N SER A 79 -8.98 -14.22 -21.67
CA SER A 79 -8.46 -13.34 -20.61
C SER A 79 -7.10 -13.83 -20.11
N ASN A 80 -6.20 -12.89 -19.84
CA ASN A 80 -4.87 -13.14 -19.29
C ASN A 80 -4.90 -13.87 -17.94
N MET A 81 -6.03 -13.77 -17.22
CA MET A 81 -6.38 -14.55 -16.02
C MET A 81 -6.43 -16.07 -16.25
N ASP A 82 -6.65 -16.52 -17.48
CA ASP A 82 -6.68 -17.95 -17.82
C ASP A 82 -5.35 -18.35 -18.47
N ARG A 83 -4.47 -18.98 -17.71
CA ARG A 83 -3.14 -19.43 -18.15
C ARG A 83 -3.17 -20.72 -18.96
N ARG A 84 -4.22 -21.03 -19.72
CA ARG A 84 -4.23 -22.20 -20.63
C ARG A 84 -3.15 -22.11 -21.72
N CYS A 85 -2.70 -23.26 -22.21
CA CYS A 85 -1.79 -23.38 -23.35
C CYS A 85 -2.10 -24.61 -24.22
N VAL A 86 -1.60 -24.60 -25.45
CA VAL A 86 -1.45 -25.75 -26.34
C VAL A 86 -0.01 -26.27 -26.26
N ASP A 87 0.98 -25.39 -26.28
CA ASP A 87 2.40 -25.68 -26.01
C ASP A 87 3.13 -24.46 -25.42
N ASP A 88 4.45 -24.54 -25.27
CA ASP A 88 5.25 -23.51 -24.58
C ASP A 88 5.23 -22.16 -25.30
N SER A 89 4.87 -22.10 -26.59
CA SER A 89 4.76 -20.84 -27.34
C SER A 89 3.54 -19.98 -26.98
N ASP A 90 2.58 -20.54 -26.24
CA ASP A 90 1.46 -19.78 -25.67
C ASP A 90 1.82 -19.15 -24.31
N CYS A 91 2.96 -19.52 -23.72
CA CYS A 91 3.37 -19.13 -22.36
C CYS A 91 4.41 -18.02 -22.36
N ARG A 92 4.58 -17.35 -21.22
CA ARG A 92 5.66 -16.36 -21.05
C ARG A 92 7.03 -17.04 -21.01
N PRO A 93 8.14 -16.32 -21.26
CA PRO A 93 9.49 -16.91 -21.28
C PRO A 93 9.89 -17.68 -20.01
N GLU A 94 9.34 -17.29 -18.86
CA GLU A 94 9.55 -17.89 -17.54
C GLU A 94 8.56 -19.01 -17.18
N GLU A 95 7.54 -19.26 -18.01
CA GLU A 95 6.50 -20.27 -17.80
C GLU A 95 6.72 -21.54 -18.66
N THR A 96 6.15 -22.67 -18.24
CA THR A 96 6.17 -23.94 -19.00
C THR A 96 4.76 -24.52 -19.18
N CYS A 97 4.44 -25.06 -20.36
CA CYS A 97 3.11 -25.61 -20.65
C CYS A 97 2.94 -27.04 -20.12
N GLN A 98 2.47 -27.16 -18.88
CA GLN A 98 2.30 -28.43 -18.18
C GLN A 98 0.86 -28.98 -18.27
N THR A 99 0.65 -30.26 -17.90
CA THR A 99 -0.65 -30.94 -18.01
C THR A 99 -1.17 -31.44 -16.65
N PHE A 100 -2.36 -30.97 -16.26
CA PHE A 100 -3.07 -31.31 -15.01
C PHE A 100 -4.49 -31.77 -15.35
N ASP A 101 -4.90 -32.95 -14.91
CA ASP A 101 -6.26 -33.49 -15.11
C ASP A 101 -6.83 -33.36 -16.54
N ALA A 102 -5.98 -33.64 -17.53
CA ALA A 102 -6.24 -33.51 -18.97
C ALA A 102 -6.43 -32.07 -19.50
N HIS A 103 -6.16 -31.06 -18.67
CA HIS A 103 -6.04 -29.67 -19.06
C HIS A 103 -4.56 -29.26 -19.15
N LYS A 104 -4.24 -28.37 -20.09
CA LYS A 104 -2.93 -27.73 -20.21
C LYS A 104 -2.96 -26.30 -19.67
N VAL A 105 -1.92 -25.95 -18.91
CA VAL A 105 -1.75 -24.67 -18.18
C VAL A 105 -0.27 -24.26 -18.22
N CYS A 106 0.02 -22.99 -18.47
CA CYS A 106 1.32 -22.37 -18.28
C CYS A 106 1.61 -22.30 -16.77
N ILE A 107 2.74 -22.84 -16.37
CA ILE A 107 3.19 -22.91 -14.98
C ILE A 107 4.51 -22.16 -14.84
N TYR A 108 4.49 -21.16 -13.98
CA TYR A 108 5.66 -20.52 -13.40
C TYR A 108 6.03 -21.23 -12.08
N GLU A 109 7.31 -21.53 -11.88
CA GLU A 109 7.86 -22.08 -10.65
C GLU A 109 8.84 -21.05 -10.07
N PRO A 110 8.54 -20.39 -8.93
CA PRO A 110 9.39 -19.33 -8.40
C PRO A 110 10.82 -19.78 -8.12
N GLU A 111 11.79 -18.98 -8.57
CA GLU A 111 13.22 -19.29 -8.44
C GLU A 111 13.64 -19.48 -6.97
N PRO A 112 14.72 -20.23 -6.68
CA PRO A 112 15.27 -20.37 -5.33
C PRO A 112 15.61 -19.02 -4.69
N VAL A 113 15.70 -18.99 -3.37
CA VAL A 113 16.10 -17.77 -2.63
C VAL A 113 17.41 -17.19 -3.18
N GLN A 114 17.37 -15.92 -3.58
CA GLN A 114 18.51 -15.14 -4.02
C GLN A 114 19.26 -14.64 -2.77
N ALA A 115 20.55 -14.96 -2.66
CA ALA A 115 21.37 -14.60 -1.51
C ALA A 115 22.58 -13.76 -1.92
N CYS A 116 22.87 -12.68 -1.19
CA CYS A 116 24.02 -11.82 -1.44
C CYS A 116 24.74 -11.54 -0.11
N PRO A 117 26.06 -11.81 0.02
CA PRO A 117 26.92 -12.44 -0.97
C PRO A 117 26.64 -13.95 -1.09
N GLY A 118 26.85 -14.53 -2.28
CA GLY A 118 26.75 -15.98 -2.48
C GLY A 118 26.14 -16.41 -3.83
N SER A 119 25.21 -15.62 -4.38
CA SER A 119 24.74 -15.76 -5.75
C SER A 119 25.78 -15.27 -6.78
N PRO A 120 25.74 -15.77 -8.03
CA PRO A 120 26.56 -15.21 -9.12
C PRO A 120 26.30 -13.70 -9.30
N GLY A 121 27.36 -12.91 -9.44
CA GLY A 121 27.27 -11.43 -9.48
C GLY A 121 27.41 -10.78 -8.09
N CYS A 122 26.99 -11.50 -7.04
CA CYS A 122 26.99 -11.06 -5.64
C CYS A 122 28.24 -11.59 -4.90
N ASP A 123 29.42 -11.10 -5.27
CA ASP A 123 30.69 -11.45 -4.62
C ASP A 123 30.92 -10.65 -3.32
N ALA A 124 31.61 -11.24 -2.35
CA ALA A 124 32.03 -10.57 -1.11
C ALA A 124 33.33 -9.76 -1.26
N GLY A 125 33.59 -9.21 -2.45
CA GLY A 125 34.78 -8.40 -2.74
C GLY A 125 34.57 -6.93 -2.36
N GLY A 126 35.63 -6.19 -2.07
CA GLY A 126 35.52 -4.76 -1.74
C GLY A 126 36.70 -4.21 -0.94
N ASP A 127 36.51 -3.04 -0.34
CA ASP A 127 37.50 -2.33 0.47
C ASP A 127 37.18 -2.29 1.98
N ASP A 128 36.12 -3.01 2.40
CA ASP A 128 35.56 -3.06 3.76
C ASP A 128 35.14 -1.68 4.32
N VAL A 129 34.77 -0.74 3.44
CA VAL A 129 34.15 0.55 3.80
C VAL A 129 32.63 0.48 3.61
N PHE A 130 31.89 1.07 4.57
CA PHE A 130 30.45 1.29 4.43
C PHE A 130 30.19 2.67 3.83
N TYR A 131 29.30 2.71 2.84
CA TYR A 131 28.89 3.90 2.11
C TYR A 131 27.39 4.10 2.25
N ALA A 132 26.96 5.34 2.40
CA ALA A 132 25.56 5.74 2.32
C ALA A 132 25.38 6.92 1.37
N GLY A 133 24.23 6.94 0.69
CA GLY A 133 23.79 8.01 -0.19
C GLY A 133 22.27 8.12 -0.11
N ALA A 134 21.72 9.28 -0.47
CA ALA A 134 20.29 9.52 -0.29
C ALA A 134 19.77 10.58 -1.26
N ALA A 135 18.48 10.47 -1.60
CA ALA A 135 17.80 11.41 -2.49
C ALA A 135 16.34 11.60 -2.10
N SER A 136 15.77 12.72 -2.53
CA SER A 136 14.37 13.09 -2.30
C SER A 136 13.76 13.66 -3.58
N ARG A 137 12.51 13.27 -3.90
CA ARG A 137 11.79 13.77 -5.09
C ARG A 137 10.34 14.09 -4.77
N VAL A 138 9.86 15.21 -5.29
CA VAL A 138 8.43 15.57 -5.28
C VAL A 138 7.69 14.80 -6.39
N ILE A 139 6.69 14.02 -6.03
CA ILE A 139 5.82 13.29 -6.97
C ILE A 139 4.44 13.91 -7.16
N THR A 140 4.06 14.92 -6.38
CA THR A 140 2.79 15.66 -6.50
C THR A 140 2.34 15.87 -7.95
N PRO A 141 1.11 15.47 -8.33
CA PRO A 141 0.57 15.74 -9.66
C PRO A 141 0.62 17.23 -9.99
N GLN A 142 1.10 17.57 -11.19
CA GLN A 142 1.25 18.97 -11.62
C GLN A 142 0.02 19.50 -12.38
N GLY A 143 -1.05 18.72 -12.42
CA GLY A 143 -2.24 19.00 -13.19
C GLY A 143 -3.17 17.78 -13.28
N PHE A 144 -4.48 18.03 -13.22
CA PHE A 144 -5.56 17.04 -13.27
C PHE A 144 -6.93 17.75 -13.32
N GLU A 145 -7.95 17.07 -13.82
CA GLU A 145 -9.32 17.57 -13.86
C GLU A 145 -10.03 17.48 -12.52
N THR A 146 -11.02 18.35 -12.30
CA THR A 146 -11.71 18.47 -11.00
C THR A 146 -13.23 18.44 -11.12
N PRO A 147 -13.95 17.96 -10.11
CA PRO A 147 -15.39 18.11 -10.04
C PRO A 147 -15.78 19.58 -9.81
N LYS A 148 -16.91 19.99 -10.37
CA LYS A 148 -17.57 21.26 -9.98
C LYS A 148 -18.35 21.04 -8.68
N PRO A 149 -18.64 22.08 -7.88
CA PRO A 149 -19.40 21.94 -6.63
C PRO A 149 -20.78 21.29 -6.77
N ALA A 150 -21.38 21.28 -7.96
CA ALA A 150 -22.65 20.60 -8.23
C ALA A 150 -22.50 19.08 -8.47
N GLY A 151 -21.28 18.58 -8.72
CA GLY A 151 -20.95 17.18 -8.92
C GLY A 151 -20.55 16.42 -7.65
N LEU A 152 -20.55 17.09 -6.49
CA LEU A 152 -20.08 16.54 -5.21
C LEU A 152 -21.21 16.31 -4.20
N ASP A 153 -21.02 15.33 -3.32
CA ASP A 153 -21.69 15.19 -2.02
C ASP A 153 -20.60 15.03 -0.95
N GLY A 154 -20.27 16.13 -0.27
CA GLY A 154 -19.03 16.23 0.51
C GLY A 154 -17.80 16.14 -0.41
N SER A 155 -16.96 15.13 -0.18
CA SER A 155 -15.72 14.89 -0.93
C SER A 155 -15.84 13.78 -1.98
N TYR A 156 -17.06 13.24 -2.17
CA TYR A 156 -17.37 12.16 -3.11
C TYR A 156 -18.17 12.66 -4.31
N LEU A 157 -18.09 11.96 -5.45
CA LEU A 157 -18.99 12.20 -6.57
C LEU A 157 -20.45 11.93 -6.19
N ASN A 158 -21.35 12.81 -6.66
CA ASN A 158 -22.81 12.63 -6.53
C ASN A 158 -23.49 12.08 -7.80
N PHE A 159 -22.72 11.81 -8.86
CA PHE A 159 -23.18 11.32 -10.15
C PHE A 159 -22.40 10.08 -10.60
N SER A 160 -23.03 9.23 -11.41
CA SER A 160 -22.38 8.06 -11.99
C SER A 160 -21.48 8.45 -13.17
N PRO A 161 -20.40 7.71 -13.48
CA PRO A 161 -19.42 8.09 -14.51
C PRO A 161 -19.99 8.46 -15.88
N GLY A 162 -20.99 7.71 -16.37
CA GLY A 162 -21.70 8.03 -17.64
C GLY A 162 -22.67 9.22 -17.57
N GLY A 163 -22.61 10.04 -16.52
CA GLY A 163 -23.46 11.22 -16.27
C GLY A 163 -22.69 12.54 -16.23
N LEU A 164 -21.48 12.58 -16.80
CA LEU A 164 -20.66 13.78 -16.91
C LEU A 164 -21.35 14.88 -17.76
N THR A 165 -21.19 16.13 -17.32
CA THR A 165 -21.73 17.34 -17.94
C THR A 165 -20.89 18.57 -17.58
N ASP A 166 -20.99 19.64 -18.37
CA ASP A 166 -20.42 20.95 -18.07
C ASP A 166 -20.89 21.54 -16.71
N GLU A 167 -21.95 21.02 -16.09
CA GLU A 167 -22.45 21.49 -14.79
C GLU A 167 -21.77 20.79 -13.59
N ASN A 168 -21.28 19.55 -13.75
CA ASN A 168 -20.74 18.72 -12.65
C ASN A 168 -19.23 18.43 -12.73
N TRP A 169 -18.57 18.59 -13.88
CA TRP A 169 -17.14 18.34 -14.05
C TRP A 169 -16.43 19.49 -14.79
N ASN A 170 -15.12 19.65 -14.51
CA ASN A 170 -14.19 20.51 -15.24
C ASN A 170 -13.40 19.64 -16.23
N ASP A 171 -14.01 19.35 -17.39
CA ASP A 171 -13.39 18.72 -18.56
C ASP A 171 -12.46 19.77 -19.23
N CYS A 172 -11.30 19.99 -18.59
CA CYS A 172 -10.33 21.04 -18.91
C CYS A 172 -8.94 20.46 -19.25
N GLY A 173 -8.82 19.13 -19.40
CA GLY A 173 -7.54 18.47 -19.60
C GLY A 173 -6.56 18.61 -18.42
N TYR A 174 -5.30 18.29 -18.66
CA TYR A 174 -4.33 18.11 -17.59
C TYR A 174 -3.74 19.42 -17.06
N ASP A 175 -3.64 20.50 -17.84
CA ASP A 175 -3.17 21.79 -17.28
C ASP A 175 -4.19 22.41 -16.28
N GLY A 176 -5.44 21.93 -16.30
CA GLY A 176 -6.49 22.33 -15.38
C GLY A 176 -6.98 23.76 -15.58
N LEU A 177 -6.88 24.27 -16.82
CA LEU A 177 -7.39 25.57 -17.25
C LEU A 177 -8.48 25.38 -18.30
N CYS A 178 -9.72 25.79 -18.00
CA CYS A 178 -10.81 25.69 -18.96
C CYS A 178 -10.87 26.90 -19.91
N PRO A 179 -11.54 26.77 -21.08
CA PRO A 179 -11.79 27.86 -22.02
C PRO A 179 -12.42 29.12 -21.39
N GLY A 180 -11.58 30.09 -21.04
CA GLY A 180 -11.98 31.36 -20.42
C GLY A 180 -11.26 31.71 -19.12
N ASP A 181 -10.49 30.78 -18.57
CA ASP A 181 -9.67 30.99 -17.37
C ASP A 181 -8.44 31.89 -17.65
N GLU A 182 -7.91 32.52 -16.61
CA GLU A 182 -6.72 33.36 -16.75
C GLU A 182 -5.48 32.47 -17.00
N GLY A 183 -4.84 32.66 -18.14
CA GLY A 183 -3.70 31.85 -18.58
C GLY A 183 -4.03 30.85 -19.69
N TYR A 184 -5.32 30.56 -19.93
CA TYR A 184 -5.75 29.68 -21.02
C TYR A 184 -5.26 30.17 -22.39
N THR A 185 -4.70 29.27 -23.21
CA THR A 185 -4.15 29.62 -24.53
C THR A 185 -4.77 28.84 -25.69
N GLU A 186 -4.75 27.51 -25.61
CA GLU A 186 -5.33 26.55 -26.56
C GLU A 186 -5.59 25.22 -25.83
N PRO A 187 -6.48 24.35 -26.34
CA PRO A 187 -6.76 23.06 -25.70
C PRO A 187 -5.53 22.16 -25.58
N ASP A 188 -5.38 21.51 -24.44
CA ASP A 188 -4.36 20.50 -24.19
C ASP A 188 -4.93 19.07 -24.33
N GLU A 189 -4.25 18.08 -23.76
CA GLU A 189 -4.70 16.69 -23.84
C GLU A 189 -5.74 16.39 -22.75
N GLY A 190 -6.84 15.74 -23.14
CA GLY A 190 -7.99 15.49 -22.28
C GLY A 190 -9.15 16.48 -22.53
N GLU A 191 -8.86 17.77 -22.78
CA GLU A 191 -9.91 18.81 -22.88
C GLU A 191 -11.02 18.47 -23.90
N GLY A 192 -12.24 18.40 -23.40
CA GLY A 192 -13.47 18.21 -24.15
C GLY A 192 -13.67 16.78 -24.67
N ASP A 193 -12.94 15.79 -24.15
CA ASP A 193 -13.05 14.40 -24.58
C ASP A 193 -14.17 13.61 -23.87
N GLY A 194 -14.75 14.18 -22.81
CA GLY A 194 -15.89 13.66 -22.08
C GLY A 194 -15.58 12.48 -21.14
N LYS A 195 -14.30 12.25 -20.81
CA LYS A 195 -13.87 11.35 -19.74
C LYS A 195 -13.64 12.13 -18.44
N MET A 196 -13.05 11.48 -17.44
CA MET A 196 -12.72 12.11 -16.15
C MET A 196 -11.24 11.87 -15.83
N GLN A 197 -10.37 12.77 -16.26
CA GLN A 197 -8.92 12.75 -16.05
C GLN A 197 -8.57 13.40 -14.70
N GLY A 198 -9.31 13.01 -13.66
CA GLY A 198 -9.10 13.47 -12.29
C GLY A 198 -8.23 12.51 -11.50
N MET A 199 -7.54 13.03 -10.48
CA MET A 199 -6.81 12.20 -9.51
C MET A 199 -7.81 11.63 -8.49
N TRP A 200 -7.86 10.31 -8.32
CA TRP A 200 -8.76 9.63 -7.38
C TRP A 200 -8.01 9.31 -6.09
N ILE A 201 -8.44 9.81 -4.94
CA ILE A 201 -7.72 9.62 -3.67
C ILE A 201 -8.00 8.23 -3.09
N ALA A 202 -6.94 7.44 -2.93
CA ALA A 202 -6.96 6.03 -2.53
C ALA A 202 -7.47 5.76 -1.10
N GLY A 203 -7.48 4.50 -0.68
CA GLY A 203 -7.69 4.11 0.72
C GLY A 203 -9.14 3.82 1.13
N PHE A 204 -9.94 4.86 1.40
CA PHE A 204 -11.26 4.69 2.03
C PHE A 204 -12.35 4.07 1.13
N SER A 205 -12.90 4.84 0.18
CA SER A 205 -14.02 4.43 -0.67
C SER A 205 -13.89 5.04 -2.05
N SER A 206 -14.35 4.32 -3.07
CA SER A 206 -14.23 4.72 -4.47
C SER A 206 -15.00 6.02 -4.78
N GLY A 207 -14.61 6.71 -5.84
CA GLY A 207 -15.28 7.94 -6.28
C GLY A 207 -15.00 9.17 -5.44
N ARG A 208 -13.82 9.24 -4.79
CA ARG A 208 -13.30 10.42 -4.08
C ARG A 208 -12.27 11.16 -4.97
N PRO A 209 -12.68 12.15 -5.79
CA PRO A 209 -11.75 12.93 -6.60
C PRO A 209 -11.00 13.95 -5.73
N ALA A 210 -9.73 14.17 -6.05
CA ALA A 210 -8.95 15.28 -5.52
C ALA A 210 -9.53 16.63 -5.97
N GLN A 211 -9.39 17.63 -5.11
CA GLN A 211 -9.80 19.01 -5.36
C GLN A 211 -8.60 19.93 -5.16
N TYR A 212 -8.61 21.06 -5.87
CA TYR A 212 -7.55 22.06 -5.71
C TYR A 212 -7.62 22.75 -4.34
N CYS A 213 -6.45 23.05 -3.78
CA CYS A 213 -6.33 23.89 -2.61
C CYS A 213 -6.92 25.29 -2.85
N PRO A 214 -7.64 25.88 -1.86
CA PRO A 214 -8.11 27.25 -1.94
C PRO A 214 -6.95 28.27 -2.11
N GLU A 215 -7.12 29.26 -2.98
CA GLU A 215 -6.08 30.27 -3.28
C GLU A 215 -5.59 31.01 -2.03
N ASP A 216 -6.47 31.24 -1.05
CA ASP A 216 -6.14 31.93 0.21
C ASP A 216 -5.36 31.07 1.22
N LYS A 217 -5.25 29.76 0.96
CA LYS A 217 -4.41 28.82 1.71
C LYS A 217 -3.02 28.58 1.10
N ILE A 218 -2.76 29.04 -0.12
CA ILE A 218 -1.48 28.75 -0.79
C ILE A 218 -0.37 29.65 -0.20
N GLY A 219 0.65 29.02 0.38
CA GLY A 219 1.85 29.70 0.89
C GLY A 219 1.61 30.57 2.14
N CYS A 220 0.66 30.20 3.00
CA CYS A 220 0.49 30.80 4.33
C CYS A 220 1.25 30.04 5.44
N ASP A 221 1.32 30.62 6.64
CA ASP A 221 2.15 30.15 7.77
C ASP A 221 1.36 29.34 8.84
N ALA A 222 0.30 28.63 8.46
CA ALA A 222 -0.55 27.82 9.37
C ALA A 222 -0.50 26.32 9.01
N PRO A 223 -0.90 25.41 9.92
CA PRO A 223 -0.82 23.96 9.67
C PRO A 223 -1.68 23.46 8.50
N ASP A 224 -2.71 24.21 8.10
CA ASP A 224 -3.68 23.90 7.05
C ASP A 224 -3.40 24.59 5.70
N CYS A 225 -2.17 25.09 5.53
CA CYS A 225 -1.70 25.87 4.38
C CYS A 225 -1.07 24.99 3.30
N CYS A 226 -1.43 25.27 2.05
CA CYS A 226 -0.99 24.49 0.91
C CYS A 226 0.33 24.98 0.30
N VAL A 227 1.21 24.05 -0.08
CA VAL A 227 2.44 24.33 -0.85
C VAL A 227 2.12 24.73 -2.30
N SER A 228 1.00 24.27 -2.85
CA SER A 228 0.58 24.56 -4.23
C SER A 228 -0.95 24.57 -4.40
N LYS A 229 -1.42 24.82 -5.63
CA LYS A 229 -2.83 24.61 -6.04
C LYS A 229 -3.22 23.12 -5.96
N TYR A 230 -2.28 22.20 -6.13
CA TYR A 230 -2.54 20.78 -6.35
C TYR A 230 -2.51 19.93 -5.07
N ALA A 231 -1.77 20.37 -4.06
CA ALA A 231 -1.59 19.65 -2.81
C ALA A 231 -1.34 20.58 -1.62
N HIS A 232 -1.77 20.12 -0.44
CA HIS A 232 -1.49 20.74 0.84
C HIS A 232 0.01 20.69 1.15
N ASP A 233 0.61 19.53 1.06
CA ASP A 233 2.04 19.31 1.11
C ASP A 233 2.46 18.37 -0.01
N ASP A 234 3.74 18.43 -0.39
CA ASP A 234 4.22 17.62 -1.49
C ASP A 234 4.28 16.14 -1.10
N LEU A 235 3.68 15.30 -1.94
CA LEU A 235 3.92 13.86 -1.94
C LEU A 235 5.35 13.59 -2.37
N MET A 236 6.04 12.69 -1.67
CA MET A 236 7.47 12.44 -1.89
C MET A 236 7.78 10.99 -2.24
N ILE A 237 8.89 10.81 -2.95
CA ILE A 237 9.75 9.62 -2.88
C ILE A 237 10.95 9.98 -2.00
N GLN A 238 11.27 9.11 -1.04
CA GLN A 238 12.45 9.20 -0.21
C GLN A 238 13.33 7.97 -0.42
N VAL A 239 14.58 8.16 -0.83
CA VAL A 239 15.52 7.06 -1.09
C VAL A 239 16.73 7.14 -0.18
N ALA A 240 17.11 6.01 0.40
CA ALA A 240 18.42 5.77 0.97
C ALA A 240 19.08 4.57 0.27
N VAL A 241 20.35 4.70 -0.10
CA VAL A 241 21.17 3.63 -0.64
C VAL A 241 22.28 3.31 0.35
N MET A 242 22.47 2.02 0.61
CA MET A 242 23.54 1.49 1.44
C MET A 242 24.43 0.61 0.57
N ARG A 243 25.75 0.84 0.61
CA ARG A 243 26.73 -0.03 -0.04
C ARG A 243 27.79 -0.44 0.96
N HIS A 244 28.13 -1.72 0.98
CA HIS A 244 29.29 -2.22 1.71
C HIS A 244 29.90 -3.33 0.88
N ASN A 245 31.19 -3.21 0.58
CA ASN A 245 31.83 -4.07 -0.41
C ASN A 245 31.07 -3.99 -1.75
N ASP A 246 31.09 -5.03 -2.59
CA ASP A 246 30.44 -5.02 -3.92
C ASP A 246 28.89 -5.06 -3.84
N ILE A 247 28.28 -5.02 -2.64
CA ILE A 247 26.82 -5.13 -2.43
C ILE A 247 26.18 -3.76 -2.27
N THR A 248 25.17 -3.45 -3.08
CA THR A 248 24.39 -2.20 -3.09
C THR A 248 22.90 -2.49 -2.88
N VAL A 249 22.32 -1.95 -1.81
CA VAL A 249 20.88 -2.07 -1.51
C VAL A 249 20.25 -0.68 -1.47
N ALA A 250 19.16 -0.50 -2.24
CA ALA A 250 18.34 0.71 -2.25
C ALA A 250 17.04 0.49 -1.47
N PHE A 251 16.65 1.51 -0.70
CA PHE A 251 15.41 1.58 0.07
C PHE A 251 14.62 2.80 -0.40
N ALA A 252 13.41 2.60 -0.92
CA ALA A 252 12.53 3.65 -1.41
C ALA A 252 11.17 3.63 -0.67
N ALA A 253 10.80 4.75 -0.07
CA ALA A 253 9.47 4.98 0.47
C ALA A 253 8.73 6.01 -0.37
N VAL A 254 7.46 5.74 -0.71
CA VAL A 254 6.66 6.57 -1.63
C VAL A 254 5.32 6.94 -0.99
N ASP A 255 4.97 8.23 -0.98
CA ASP A 255 3.73 8.74 -0.35
C ASP A 255 2.45 8.38 -1.12
N THR A 256 2.09 7.10 -1.02
CA THR A 256 1.04 6.40 -1.78
C THR A 256 0.52 5.23 -0.96
N VAL A 257 -0.66 4.71 -1.32
CA VAL A 257 -1.30 3.58 -0.60
C VAL A 257 -0.49 2.28 -0.69
N GLY A 258 0.18 2.01 -1.81
CA GLY A 258 0.95 0.78 -2.03
C GLY A 258 1.26 0.57 -3.51
N TRP A 259 2.19 -0.35 -3.80
CA TRP A 259 2.67 -0.62 -5.16
C TRP A 259 2.60 -2.11 -5.46
N PHE A 260 2.29 -2.46 -6.71
CA PHE A 260 2.25 -3.85 -7.12
C PHE A 260 3.63 -4.36 -7.55
N HIS A 261 3.90 -5.64 -7.33
CA HIS A 261 5.13 -6.31 -7.76
C HIS A 261 5.49 -6.02 -9.23
N THR A 262 4.48 -6.00 -10.11
CA THR A 262 4.62 -5.65 -11.54
C THR A 262 5.15 -4.24 -11.78
N ASP A 263 4.70 -3.27 -10.98
CA ASP A 263 5.15 -1.88 -11.05
C ASP A 263 6.61 -1.76 -10.54
N ILE A 264 6.93 -2.47 -9.46
CA ILE A 264 8.26 -2.49 -8.82
C ILE A 264 9.30 -3.15 -9.73
N GLU A 265 8.94 -4.21 -10.46
CA GLU A 265 9.80 -4.86 -11.45
C GLU A 265 10.14 -3.93 -12.63
N GLU A 266 9.18 -3.13 -13.13
CA GLU A 266 9.46 -2.15 -14.18
C GLU A 266 10.41 -1.04 -13.69
N ILE A 267 10.27 -0.58 -12.43
CA ILE A 267 11.22 0.35 -11.81
C ILE A 267 12.60 -0.30 -11.67
N ARG A 268 12.70 -1.56 -11.22
CA ARG A 268 13.98 -2.29 -11.11
C ARG A 268 14.68 -2.40 -12.46
N ARG A 269 13.93 -2.70 -13.52
CA ARG A 269 14.45 -2.75 -14.90
C ARG A 269 15.03 -1.40 -15.32
N ARG A 270 14.32 -0.29 -15.09
CA ARG A 270 14.80 1.08 -15.40
C ARG A 270 16.02 1.48 -14.58
N VAL A 271 16.07 1.13 -13.29
CA VAL A 271 17.22 1.37 -12.42
C VAL A 271 18.45 0.61 -12.93
N ALA A 272 18.30 -0.67 -13.28
CA ALA A 272 19.39 -1.52 -13.77
C ALA A 272 19.97 -1.11 -15.14
N ASP A 273 19.23 -0.35 -15.94
CA ASP A 273 19.74 0.25 -17.19
C ASP A 273 20.73 1.41 -16.93
N GLU A 274 20.68 2.05 -15.74
CA GLU A 274 21.45 3.26 -15.40
C GLU A 274 22.50 3.05 -14.29
N VAL A 275 22.17 2.31 -13.21
CA VAL A 275 23.04 2.10 -12.03
C VAL A 275 22.98 0.68 -11.49
N ASP A 276 24.09 0.25 -10.86
CA ASP A 276 24.24 -1.08 -10.28
C ASP A 276 23.66 -1.13 -8.85
N VAL A 277 22.54 -1.85 -8.69
CA VAL A 277 21.79 -2.05 -7.44
C VAL A 277 21.34 -3.51 -7.37
N ASP A 278 21.87 -4.28 -6.41
CA ASP A 278 21.59 -5.71 -6.26
C ASP A 278 20.18 -6.00 -5.72
N LEU A 279 19.62 -5.06 -4.96
CA LEU A 279 18.28 -5.14 -4.37
C LEU A 279 17.67 -3.76 -4.20
N LEU A 280 16.49 -3.56 -4.77
CA LEU A 280 15.60 -2.42 -4.48
C LEU A 280 14.42 -2.90 -3.61
N ILE A 281 14.38 -2.41 -2.37
CA ILE A 281 13.20 -2.48 -1.51
C ILE A 281 12.39 -1.20 -1.73
N MET A 282 11.15 -1.35 -2.20
CA MET A 282 10.21 -0.26 -2.40
C MET A 282 8.94 -0.52 -1.57
N ALA A 283 8.40 0.52 -0.95
CA ALA A 283 7.17 0.44 -0.17
C ALA A 283 6.34 1.74 -0.32
N GLY A 284 5.03 1.61 -0.19
CA GLY A 284 4.16 2.76 0.09
C GLY A 284 4.31 3.18 1.57
N THR A 285 4.17 4.47 1.87
CA THR A 285 3.93 4.92 3.25
C THR A 285 2.53 4.52 3.77
N HIS A 286 1.72 3.92 2.90
CA HIS A 286 0.30 3.63 3.06
C HIS A 286 -0.56 4.88 3.19
N ASN A 287 -0.23 5.91 2.41
CA ASN A 287 -0.95 7.18 2.43
C ASN A 287 -2.36 7.05 1.83
N HIS A 288 -3.40 7.31 2.65
CA HIS A 288 -4.80 7.35 2.20
C HIS A 288 -5.19 8.72 1.62
N GLU A 289 -4.30 9.69 1.51
CA GLU A 289 -4.57 11.02 0.92
C GLU A 289 -3.76 11.31 -0.36
N ALA A 290 -3.25 10.26 -1.01
CA ALA A 290 -2.58 10.29 -2.32
C ALA A 290 -3.46 9.72 -3.45
N PRO A 291 -3.15 10.05 -4.73
CA PRO A 291 -3.82 9.43 -5.88
C PRO A 291 -3.65 7.90 -5.93
N ASP A 292 -4.64 7.24 -6.51
CA ASP A 292 -4.74 5.79 -6.60
C ASP A 292 -3.67 5.19 -7.50
N THR A 293 -2.92 4.26 -6.90
CA THR A 293 -1.80 3.53 -7.49
C THR A 293 -2.11 2.05 -7.69
N ALA A 294 -3.20 1.55 -7.10
CA ALA A 294 -3.65 0.16 -7.23
C ALA A 294 -4.80 0.00 -8.25
N GLY A 295 -5.69 0.98 -8.33
CA GLY A 295 -6.87 1.02 -9.21
C GLY A 295 -8.21 0.75 -8.54
N GLN A 296 -8.24 0.57 -7.21
CA GLN A 296 -9.43 0.20 -6.44
C GLN A 296 -10.39 1.38 -6.13
N TRP A 297 -9.95 2.63 -6.24
CA TRP A 297 -10.67 3.81 -5.73
C TRP A 297 -11.15 4.80 -6.80
N GLY A 298 -11.08 4.40 -8.07
CA GLY A 298 -11.60 5.15 -9.22
C GLY A 298 -13.10 5.51 -9.18
N PRO A 299 -13.63 6.08 -10.26
CA PRO A 299 -14.96 6.69 -10.25
C PRO A 299 -16.10 5.66 -10.18
N GLY A 300 -16.86 5.67 -9.08
CA GLY A 300 -18.09 4.89 -8.88
C GLY A 300 -18.47 4.68 -7.40
N ASP A 301 -19.72 4.29 -7.13
CA ASP A 301 -20.23 3.91 -5.80
C ASP A 301 -21.18 2.69 -5.96
N PRO A 302 -21.06 1.62 -5.14
CA PRO A 302 -20.04 1.37 -4.09
C PRO A 302 -18.78 0.66 -4.62
N MET A 303 -18.57 0.64 -5.93
CA MET A 303 -17.47 -0.02 -6.63
C MET A 303 -17.15 0.84 -7.87
N PRO A 304 -15.86 1.01 -8.24
CA PRO A 304 -15.51 1.87 -9.34
C PRO A 304 -15.92 1.23 -10.67
N SER A 305 -16.23 2.06 -11.68
CA SER A 305 -16.52 1.58 -13.05
C SER A 305 -15.27 1.57 -13.95
N TYR A 306 -14.22 2.24 -13.51
CA TYR A 306 -12.93 2.40 -14.19
C TYR A 306 -11.83 2.40 -13.12
N SER A 307 -10.59 2.08 -13.47
CA SER A 307 -9.46 2.20 -12.53
C SER A 307 -9.34 3.63 -11.99
N GLY A 308 -8.83 3.76 -10.76
CA GLY A 308 -8.42 5.06 -10.21
C GLY A 308 -7.00 5.46 -10.62
N ARG A 309 -6.21 4.55 -11.21
CA ARG A 309 -4.88 4.85 -11.74
C ARG A 309 -4.98 5.87 -12.87
N ASP A 310 -4.03 6.79 -12.88
CA ASP A 310 -3.76 7.71 -13.98
C ASP A 310 -2.38 7.38 -14.57
N ASP A 311 -2.34 7.00 -15.85
CA ASP A 311 -1.13 6.49 -16.50
C ASP A 311 0.05 7.48 -16.42
N ARG A 312 -0.23 8.78 -16.47
CA ARG A 312 0.81 9.83 -16.39
C ARG A 312 1.38 9.96 -14.98
N PHE A 313 0.52 9.83 -13.96
CA PHE A 313 0.97 9.80 -12.57
C PHE A 313 1.81 8.55 -12.28
N ILE A 314 1.39 7.37 -12.76
CA ILE A 314 2.15 6.12 -12.63
C ILE A 314 3.52 6.23 -13.32
N GLU A 315 3.54 6.59 -14.61
CA GLU A 315 4.78 6.73 -15.37
C GLU A 315 5.71 7.79 -14.75
N GLY A 316 5.16 8.93 -14.31
CA GLY A 316 5.91 9.96 -13.61
C GLY A 316 6.52 9.50 -12.29
N ILE A 317 5.95 8.49 -11.61
CA ILE A 317 6.56 7.87 -10.44
C ILE A 317 7.64 6.86 -10.85
N TYR A 318 7.48 6.13 -11.96
CA TYR A 318 8.54 5.25 -12.49
C TYR A 318 9.80 6.04 -12.84
N GLU A 319 9.65 7.16 -13.57
CA GLU A 319 10.74 8.09 -13.89
C GLU A 319 11.38 8.63 -12.60
N LYS A 320 10.59 9.27 -11.72
CA LYS A 320 11.14 9.94 -10.52
C LYS A 320 11.73 8.97 -9.50
N THR A 321 11.23 7.73 -9.40
CA THR A 321 11.82 6.70 -8.52
C THR A 321 13.18 6.27 -9.08
N THR A 322 13.27 6.06 -10.40
CA THR A 322 14.53 5.77 -11.08
C THR A 322 15.54 6.90 -10.86
N GLU A 323 15.17 8.15 -11.11
CA GLU A 323 16.02 9.33 -10.88
C GLU A 323 16.49 9.48 -9.42
N ALA A 324 15.63 9.18 -8.45
CA ALA A 324 15.98 9.25 -7.03
C ALA A 324 16.99 8.15 -6.65
N VAL A 325 16.80 6.92 -7.14
CA VAL A 325 17.77 5.83 -6.92
C VAL A 325 19.11 6.14 -7.58
N VAL A 326 19.12 6.66 -8.80
CA VAL A 326 20.35 7.09 -9.50
C VAL A 326 21.10 8.15 -8.69
N GLU A 327 20.44 9.24 -8.26
CA GLU A 327 21.11 10.28 -7.43
C GLU A 327 21.59 9.73 -6.08
N ALA A 328 20.81 8.84 -5.44
CA ALA A 328 21.22 8.22 -4.18
C ALA A 328 22.44 7.29 -4.34
N VAL A 329 22.61 6.65 -5.51
CA VAL A 329 23.84 5.90 -5.85
C VAL A 329 25.00 6.85 -6.18
N GLU A 330 24.76 7.92 -6.95
CA GLU A 330 25.80 8.90 -7.31
C GLU A 330 26.32 9.72 -6.11
N SER A 331 25.52 9.84 -5.04
CA SER A 331 25.86 10.56 -3.81
C SER A 331 26.54 9.70 -2.72
N LEU A 332 26.84 8.42 -2.98
CA LEU A 332 27.46 7.51 -2.01
C LEU A 332 28.79 8.06 -1.44
N GLU A 333 28.82 8.30 -0.13
CA GLU A 333 30.01 8.71 0.64
C GLU A 333 30.27 7.77 1.83
N PRO A 334 31.51 7.68 2.36
CA PRO A 334 31.82 6.86 3.54
C PRO A 334 30.97 7.27 4.73
N ALA A 335 30.38 6.30 5.42
CA ALA A 335 29.36 6.55 6.43
C ALA A 335 29.48 5.66 7.67
N THR A 336 28.93 6.15 8.78
CA THR A 336 28.67 5.41 10.00
C THR A 336 27.17 5.11 10.15
N VAL A 337 26.87 4.06 10.92
CA VAL A 337 25.50 3.59 11.15
C VAL A 337 25.22 3.63 12.65
N GLU A 338 24.13 4.28 13.04
CA GLU A 338 23.58 4.27 14.40
C GLU A 338 22.14 3.72 14.34
N ALA A 339 21.72 2.94 15.34
CA ALA A 339 20.38 2.36 15.36
C ALA A 339 19.82 2.21 16.78
N THR A 340 18.50 2.14 16.87
CA THR A 340 17.77 1.74 18.08
C THR A 340 16.39 1.20 17.71
N VAL A 341 15.69 0.62 18.68
CA VAL A 341 14.24 0.41 18.60
C VAL A 341 13.61 1.07 19.80
N LEU A 342 12.80 2.09 19.55
CA LEU A 342 12.13 2.87 20.58
C LEU A 342 10.82 2.18 20.97
N ASP A 343 10.62 1.98 22.27
CA ASP A 343 9.31 1.71 22.87
C ASP A 343 8.66 3.09 23.11
N VAL A 344 7.73 3.49 22.22
CA VAL A 344 7.09 4.82 22.26
C VAL A 344 5.69 4.80 22.90
N GLY A 345 5.16 3.62 23.19
CA GLY A 345 3.76 3.42 23.52
C GLY A 345 2.82 3.90 22.40
N VAL A 346 1.63 4.35 22.78
CA VAL A 346 0.57 4.82 21.86
C VAL A 346 0.07 6.24 22.19
N GLU A 347 0.53 6.84 23.29
CA GLU A 347 -0.08 8.04 23.86
C GLU A 347 0.24 9.31 23.04
N GLY A 348 -0.81 9.90 22.46
CA GLY A 348 -0.71 11.14 21.68
C GLY A 348 -0.23 10.95 20.24
N LEU A 349 -0.03 9.70 19.81
CA LEU A 349 0.37 9.32 18.45
C LEU A 349 -0.83 9.10 17.52
N ALA A 350 -2.04 9.43 17.97
CA ALA A 350 -3.31 9.08 17.32
C ALA A 350 -3.31 7.62 16.85
N MET A 351 -3.37 6.68 17.79
CA MET A 351 -3.47 5.25 17.49
C MET A 351 -4.75 4.69 18.08
N SER A 352 -5.48 3.94 17.26
CA SER A 352 -6.67 3.19 17.63
C SER A 352 -6.70 1.90 16.83
N ASP A 353 -7.41 0.90 17.34
CA ASP A 353 -7.55 -0.41 16.69
C ASP A 353 -9.04 -0.67 16.44
N SER A 354 -9.42 -0.96 15.20
CA SER A 354 -10.80 -1.22 14.82
C SER A 354 -11.24 -2.69 15.03
N ARG A 355 -10.29 -3.62 15.16
CA ARG A 355 -10.51 -5.07 15.17
C ARG A 355 -9.76 -5.74 16.33
N PRO A 356 -10.48 -6.27 17.33
CA PRO A 356 -9.82 -7.03 18.40
C PRO A 356 -9.11 -8.27 17.82
N PRO A 357 -8.01 -8.76 18.43
CA PRO A 357 -7.54 -8.41 19.77
C PRO A 357 -6.75 -7.09 19.82
N TYR A 358 -7.10 -6.19 20.75
CA TYR A 358 -6.43 -4.89 20.88
C TYR A 358 -4.98 -5.01 21.34
N ILE A 359 -4.08 -5.04 20.36
CA ILE A 359 -2.64 -5.24 20.52
C ILE A 359 -1.93 -4.30 19.55
N PHE A 360 -1.16 -3.35 20.07
CA PHE A 360 -0.43 -2.38 19.28
C PHE A 360 1.06 -2.74 19.23
N ASN A 361 1.68 -2.55 18.07
CA ASN A 361 3.13 -2.61 17.94
C ASN A 361 3.70 -1.20 18.09
N ASP A 362 4.23 -0.93 19.27
CA ASP A 362 4.81 0.35 19.70
C ASP A 362 6.34 0.41 19.59
N ASP A 363 6.95 -0.62 18.99
CA ASP A 363 8.34 -0.58 18.51
C ASP A 363 8.45 0.36 17.29
N VAL A 364 9.19 1.45 17.44
CA VAL A 364 9.65 2.32 16.33
C VAL A 364 11.14 2.08 16.10
N PRO A 365 11.53 1.21 15.15
CA PRO A 365 12.92 1.04 14.77
C PRO A 365 13.42 2.28 14.01
N VAL A 366 14.60 2.76 14.37
CA VAL A 366 15.26 3.93 13.76
C VAL A 366 16.68 3.55 13.37
N VAL A 367 17.08 3.92 12.15
CA VAL A 367 18.45 3.77 11.64
C VAL A 367 18.92 5.11 11.09
N ARG A 368 20.01 5.65 11.62
CA ARG A 368 20.66 6.87 11.17
C ARG A 368 21.94 6.53 10.42
N LEU A 369 22.06 7.05 9.20
CA LEU A 369 23.27 7.00 8.37
C LEU A 369 23.90 8.39 8.39
N ALA A 370 25.16 8.50 8.80
CA ALA A 370 25.87 9.78 8.91
C ALA A 370 27.22 9.73 8.18
N SER A 371 27.65 10.84 7.58
CA SER A 371 28.95 10.93 6.90
C SER A 371 30.09 10.70 7.90
N GLU A 372 31.05 9.82 7.57
CA GLU A 372 32.22 9.55 8.42
C GLU A 372 33.12 10.81 8.55
N ASP A 373 33.15 11.66 7.51
CA ASP A 373 34.01 12.84 7.45
C ASP A 373 33.47 14.04 8.26
N SER A 374 32.15 14.26 8.29
CA SER A 374 31.53 15.40 8.99
C SER A 374 30.69 15.06 10.21
N GLY A 375 30.10 13.86 10.26
CA GLY A 375 29.09 13.46 11.25
C GLY A 375 27.67 13.98 10.95
N ASP A 376 27.47 14.71 9.85
CA ASP A 376 26.15 15.15 9.38
C ASP A 376 25.32 13.94 8.90
N THR A 377 24.01 13.99 9.10
CA THR A 377 23.10 12.91 8.68
C THR A 377 22.93 12.91 7.16
N ILE A 378 23.16 11.76 6.54
CA ILE A 378 22.84 11.47 5.14
C ILE A 378 21.35 11.08 5.06
N ALA A 379 20.95 10.09 5.86
CA ALA A 379 19.56 9.67 5.96
C ALA A 379 19.17 9.16 7.36
N THR A 380 17.89 9.30 7.70
CA THR A 380 17.25 8.65 8.85
C THR A 380 16.10 7.79 8.33
N LEU A 381 16.20 6.47 8.52
CA LEU A 381 15.14 5.51 8.20
C LEU A 381 14.35 5.21 9.47
N LEU A 382 13.02 5.19 9.39
CA LEU A 382 12.14 4.74 10.48
C LEU A 382 10.90 4.01 9.96
N SER A 383 10.31 3.16 10.80
CA SER A 383 9.04 2.47 10.53
C SER A 383 8.05 2.68 11.68
N PHE A 384 6.76 2.89 11.38
CA PHE A 384 5.74 3.14 12.40
C PHE A 384 4.42 2.45 12.05
N GLY A 385 3.87 1.67 12.98
CA GLY A 385 2.67 0.84 12.79
C GLY A 385 1.36 1.60 12.97
N ASN A 386 1.08 2.61 12.15
CA ASN A 386 -0.19 3.33 12.11
C ASN A 386 -0.53 3.74 10.67
N HIS A 387 -1.80 3.74 10.28
CA HIS A 387 -2.24 4.25 8.98
C HIS A 387 -2.09 5.78 8.89
N PRO A 388 -1.49 6.35 7.83
CA PRO A 388 -1.67 7.75 7.45
C PRO A 388 -3.11 8.04 6.97
N GLU A 389 -3.99 8.15 7.96
CA GLU A 389 -5.45 8.33 7.85
C GLU A 389 -5.95 9.46 8.76
N VAL A 390 -5.08 10.36 9.27
CA VAL A 390 -5.48 11.34 10.31
C VAL A 390 -6.60 12.23 9.80
N LEU A 391 -6.44 12.76 8.59
CA LEU A 391 -7.39 13.67 7.94
C LEU A 391 -8.73 13.02 7.57
N TRP A 392 -8.76 11.69 7.51
CA TRP A 392 -9.92 10.86 7.25
C TRP A 392 -10.63 11.11 5.89
N SER A 393 -11.60 10.25 5.59
CA SER A 393 -12.33 10.15 4.32
C SER A 393 -13.08 11.40 3.83
N ASN A 394 -13.04 12.51 4.57
CA ASN A 394 -13.63 13.79 4.19
C ASN A 394 -12.61 14.79 3.65
N ASN A 395 -11.30 14.56 3.80
CA ASN A 395 -10.31 15.40 3.14
C ASN A 395 -10.38 15.23 1.61
N PRO A 396 -10.37 16.35 0.84
CA PRO A 396 -10.35 16.32 -0.62
C PRO A 396 -9.01 16.77 -1.23
N TYR A 397 -8.01 17.13 -0.41
CA TYR A 397 -6.74 17.71 -0.88
C TYR A 397 -5.64 16.66 -0.86
N ILE A 398 -4.79 16.64 -1.88
CA ILE A 398 -3.61 15.76 -1.88
C ILE A 398 -2.64 16.20 -0.77
N THR A 399 -2.13 15.23 0.00
CA THR A 399 -1.23 15.44 1.16
C THR A 399 -0.55 14.11 1.50
N SER A 400 0.61 14.16 2.14
CA SER A 400 1.27 12.97 2.69
C SER A 400 0.73 12.56 4.07
N ASP A 401 -0.28 13.27 4.62
CA ASP A 401 -0.79 13.15 5.99
C ASP A 401 0.35 13.32 7.05
N TYR A 402 0.28 12.71 8.24
CA TYR A 402 1.31 12.88 9.27
C TYR A 402 2.75 12.52 8.82
N PRO A 403 3.02 11.58 7.88
CA PRO A 403 4.35 11.37 7.30
C PRO A 403 5.06 12.64 6.80
N HIS A 404 4.34 13.65 6.28
CA HIS A 404 4.94 14.94 5.94
C HIS A 404 5.62 15.57 7.16
N PHE A 405 4.84 15.72 8.24
CA PHE A 405 5.26 16.37 9.46
C PHE A 405 6.36 15.57 10.18
N VAL A 406 6.30 14.23 10.17
CA VAL A 406 7.38 13.37 10.68
C VAL A 406 8.71 13.67 10.00
N ARG A 407 8.73 13.69 8.66
CA ARG A 407 9.96 13.98 7.90
C ARG A 407 10.46 15.40 8.18
N LYS A 408 9.56 16.38 8.13
CA LYS A 408 9.85 17.78 8.43
C LYS A 408 10.51 17.93 9.80
N TYR A 409 9.90 17.43 10.87
CA TYR A 409 10.42 17.63 12.22
C TYR A 409 11.65 16.80 12.54
N ILE A 410 11.81 15.59 11.98
CA ILE A 410 13.07 14.84 12.12
C ILE A 410 14.24 15.57 11.44
N THR A 411 14.00 16.15 10.26
CA THR A 411 15.03 16.89 9.51
C THR A 411 15.32 18.28 10.10
N GLU A 412 14.29 19.05 10.50
CA GLU A 412 14.41 20.47 10.92
C GLU A 412 14.54 20.67 12.44
N GLY A 413 14.01 19.75 13.25
CA GLY A 413 13.97 19.86 14.71
C GLY A 413 12.66 20.41 15.27
N LEU A 414 12.57 20.49 16.60
CA LEU A 414 11.41 21.02 17.33
C LEU A 414 11.83 22.18 18.25
N ASP A 415 11.06 23.26 18.23
CA ASP A 415 11.30 24.42 19.09
C ASP A 415 11.03 24.13 20.57
N ALA A 416 11.62 24.93 21.47
CA ALA A 416 11.38 24.84 22.90
C ALA A 416 9.96 25.32 23.24
N VAL A 417 9.15 24.47 23.88
CA VAL A 417 7.77 24.75 24.26
C VAL A 417 7.55 24.71 25.77
N THR A 418 6.39 25.16 26.23
CA THR A 418 5.91 24.91 27.58
C THR A 418 4.62 24.11 27.47
N ASP A 419 4.56 22.98 28.17
CA ASP A 419 3.43 22.06 28.04
C ASP A 419 2.17 22.54 28.79
N THR A 420 1.08 21.80 28.62
CA THR A 420 -0.21 22.07 29.28
C THR A 420 -0.16 22.00 30.82
N ASN A 421 0.86 21.36 31.40
CA ASN A 421 1.11 21.30 32.85
C ASN A 421 1.98 22.47 33.36
N GLY A 422 2.60 23.23 32.45
CA GLY A 422 3.52 24.32 32.75
C GLY A 422 4.98 23.89 32.90
N GLU A 423 5.33 22.68 32.45
CA GLU A 423 6.71 22.20 32.37
C GLU A 423 7.36 22.68 31.06
N ALA A 424 8.64 23.06 31.14
CA ALA A 424 9.37 23.59 29.98
C ALA A 424 10.09 22.44 29.26
N LYS A 425 9.69 22.17 28.03
CA LYS A 425 10.35 21.20 27.15
C LYS A 425 11.47 21.87 26.36
N PRO A 426 12.65 21.25 26.24
CA PRO A 426 13.77 21.84 25.51
C PRO A 426 13.47 21.91 24.01
N ALA A 427 14.24 22.71 23.27
CA ALA A 427 14.30 22.53 21.82
C ALA A 427 15.07 21.23 21.51
N LEU A 428 14.63 20.51 20.50
CA LEU A 428 15.28 19.31 19.99
C LEU A 428 15.89 19.64 18.63
N GLU A 429 17.20 19.44 18.48
CA GLU A 429 17.92 19.74 17.25
C GLU A 429 17.55 18.72 16.16
N GLY A 430 17.23 19.20 14.96
CA GLY A 430 16.93 18.34 13.81
C GLY A 430 18.16 17.55 13.37
N LEU A 431 17.94 16.33 12.88
CA LEU A 431 19.03 15.47 12.41
C LEU A 431 19.59 15.92 11.06
N GLY A 432 18.84 16.71 10.28
CA GLY A 432 19.15 16.95 8.87
C GLY A 432 19.00 15.70 8.01
N GLY A 433 19.52 15.75 6.78
CA GLY A 433 19.47 14.64 5.83
C GLY A 433 18.07 14.29 5.33
N VAL A 434 17.99 13.16 4.61
CA VAL A 434 16.74 12.60 4.07
C VAL A 434 16.05 11.73 5.11
N THR A 435 14.79 11.99 5.43
CA THR A 435 14.00 11.12 6.32
C THR A 435 13.15 10.15 5.48
N VAL A 436 13.47 8.85 5.55
CA VAL A 436 12.76 7.76 4.85
C VAL A 436 11.80 7.07 5.82
N PHE A 437 10.51 7.34 5.68
CA PHE A 437 9.45 6.82 6.54
C PHE A 437 8.78 5.60 5.91
N PHE A 438 8.68 4.49 6.65
CA PHE A 438 7.99 3.27 6.23
C PHE A 438 6.73 3.00 7.06
N ALA A 439 5.74 2.37 6.45
CA ALA A 439 4.62 1.78 7.18
C ALA A 439 5.08 0.53 7.96
N GLY A 440 4.63 0.42 9.21
CA GLY A 440 4.86 -0.74 10.07
C GLY A 440 3.74 -1.78 9.95
N SER A 441 3.43 -2.46 11.05
CA SER A 441 2.29 -3.38 11.16
C SER A 441 0.98 -2.62 11.34
N VAL A 442 0.29 -2.35 10.25
CA VAL A 442 -0.95 -1.58 10.21
C VAL A 442 -2.23 -2.43 10.16
N GLY A 443 -2.10 -3.76 9.98
CA GLY A 443 -3.24 -4.69 9.87
C GLY A 443 -4.12 -4.72 11.11
N GLY A 444 -5.42 -4.99 10.93
CA GLY A 444 -6.45 -4.77 11.96
C GLY A 444 -7.04 -3.36 11.95
N LEU A 445 -6.69 -2.56 10.93
CA LEU A 445 -7.00 -1.13 10.85
C LEU A 445 -6.46 -0.38 12.08
N ILE A 446 -5.15 -0.49 12.32
CA ILE A 446 -4.44 0.36 13.29
C ILE A 446 -4.34 1.76 12.69
N ASN A 447 -5.23 2.64 13.11
CA ASN A 447 -5.41 3.95 12.50
C ASN A 447 -5.75 5.06 13.51
N PRO A 448 -5.66 6.35 13.10
CA PRO A 448 -5.96 7.50 13.95
C PRO A 448 -7.32 7.48 14.62
N GLY A 449 -8.38 7.04 13.91
CA GLY A 449 -9.71 6.79 14.45
C GLY A 449 -10.17 7.86 15.45
N LYS A 450 -10.13 7.52 16.75
CA LYS A 450 -10.29 8.49 17.86
C LYS A 450 -9.21 8.37 18.94
N GLY A 451 -8.01 7.93 18.55
CA GLY A 451 -6.86 7.80 19.44
C GLY A 451 -6.32 9.15 19.94
N GLY A 452 -6.52 10.22 19.15
CA GLY A 452 -6.16 11.60 19.49
C GLY A 452 -4.66 11.91 19.34
N GLY A 453 -4.36 12.96 18.59
CA GLY A 453 -3.00 13.51 18.48
C GLY A 453 -2.66 14.43 19.68
N LYS A 454 -1.40 14.44 20.10
CA LYS A 454 -0.86 15.45 21.03
C LYS A 454 0.38 16.08 20.43
N ASN A 455 0.41 17.40 20.27
CA ASN A 455 1.61 18.10 19.79
C ASN A 455 2.76 18.01 20.81
N TYR A 456 3.94 18.54 20.49
CA TYR A 456 5.09 18.45 21.42
C TYR A 456 4.80 19.13 22.78
N ALA A 457 3.97 20.18 22.79
CA ALA A 457 3.49 20.88 23.98
C ALA A 457 2.34 20.17 24.73
N GLU A 458 1.98 18.95 24.34
CA GLU A 458 0.88 18.15 24.90
C GLU A 458 -0.51 18.78 24.76
N GLU A 459 -0.66 19.70 23.80
CA GLU A 459 -1.95 20.23 23.41
C GLU A 459 -2.64 19.22 22.47
N ILE A 460 -3.94 19.04 22.67
CA ILE A 460 -4.80 18.18 21.85
C ILE A 460 -5.56 19.12 20.89
N PRO A 461 -5.49 18.91 19.56
CA PRO A 461 -6.27 19.65 18.58
C PRO A 461 -7.79 19.59 18.83
N GLU A 462 -8.54 20.58 18.36
CA GLU A 462 -10.00 20.62 18.57
C GLU A 462 -10.78 19.59 17.74
N ASP A 463 -10.19 19.13 16.62
CA ASP A 463 -10.74 18.11 15.73
C ASP A 463 -9.67 17.04 15.48
N ASP A 464 -10.01 15.78 15.75
CA ASP A 464 -9.14 14.61 15.54
C ASP A 464 -8.80 14.41 14.04
N HIS A 465 -9.59 14.98 13.13
CA HIS A 465 -9.45 14.85 11.68
C HIS A 465 -9.08 16.18 11.01
N SER A 466 -7.93 16.73 11.40
CA SER A 466 -7.44 18.05 10.96
C SER A 466 -5.95 18.03 10.60
N PHE A 467 -5.49 19.03 9.85
CA PHE A 467 -4.06 19.20 9.58
C PHE A 467 -3.28 19.52 10.86
N GLU A 468 -3.91 20.19 11.82
CA GLU A 468 -3.39 20.36 13.18
C GLU A 468 -3.22 19.02 13.93
N ALA A 469 -4.05 18.01 13.65
CA ALA A 469 -3.89 16.66 14.18
C ALA A 469 -2.76 15.88 13.48
N ALA A 470 -2.63 16.00 12.16
CA ALA A 470 -1.52 15.40 11.42
C ALA A 470 -0.16 16.01 11.85
N ASP A 471 -0.12 17.33 12.02
CA ASP A 471 1.00 18.08 12.60
C ASP A 471 1.33 17.60 14.03
N ALA A 472 0.31 17.50 14.90
CA ALA A 472 0.48 17.03 16.27
C ALA A 472 1.11 15.62 16.33
N VAL A 473 0.63 14.67 15.52
CA VAL A 473 1.20 13.31 15.43
C VAL A 473 2.63 13.34 14.92
N GLY A 474 2.92 14.14 13.88
CA GLY A 474 4.28 14.30 13.35
C GLY A 474 5.26 14.87 14.37
N GLN A 475 4.87 15.92 15.10
CA GLN A 475 5.65 16.46 16.22
C GLN A 475 5.86 15.43 17.31
N ARG A 476 4.83 14.64 17.67
CA ARG A 476 4.93 13.61 18.71
C ARG A 476 5.96 12.56 18.35
N LEU A 477 5.81 11.92 17.18
CA LEU A 477 6.72 10.86 16.74
C LEU A 477 8.15 11.38 16.56
N ALA A 478 8.32 12.56 15.93
CA ALA A 478 9.63 13.20 15.82
C ALA A 478 10.24 13.49 17.21
N SER A 479 9.46 13.90 18.20
CA SER A 479 9.98 14.17 19.55
C SER A 479 10.56 12.92 20.23
N HIS A 480 10.02 11.72 19.98
CA HIS A 480 10.61 10.48 20.48
C HIS A 480 11.98 10.22 19.82
N VAL A 481 12.05 10.31 18.48
CA VAL A 481 13.29 10.08 17.71
C VAL A 481 14.38 11.09 18.06
N LEU A 482 14.05 12.39 18.11
CA LEU A 482 15.02 13.44 18.40
C LEU A 482 15.47 13.44 19.88
N SER A 483 14.61 13.06 20.83
CA SER A 483 15.01 12.91 22.23
C SER A 483 15.99 11.75 22.39
N ALA A 484 15.69 10.59 21.78
CA ALA A 484 16.59 9.43 21.77
C ALA A 484 17.95 9.75 21.14
N ALA A 485 17.98 10.54 20.06
CA ALA A 485 19.23 11.03 19.48
C ALA A 485 19.99 11.97 20.42
N ALA A 486 19.30 12.93 21.07
CA ALA A 486 19.90 13.90 21.98
C ALA A 486 20.46 13.26 23.28
N ASP A 487 19.80 12.22 23.79
CA ASP A 487 20.23 11.46 24.98
C ASP A 487 21.27 10.38 24.66
N GLY A 488 21.56 10.13 23.37
CA GLY A 488 22.58 9.18 22.91
C GLY A 488 22.12 7.71 22.93
N GLU A 489 20.83 7.47 22.74
CA GLU A 489 20.23 6.14 22.68
C GLU A 489 20.31 5.50 21.28
N LEU A 490 20.64 6.28 20.24
CA LEU A 490 21.05 5.76 18.93
C LEU A 490 22.45 5.12 19.05
N GLY A 491 22.48 3.80 19.15
CA GLY A 491 23.72 3.03 19.35
C GLY A 491 24.47 2.79 18.05
N ALA A 492 25.79 3.02 18.05
CA ALA A 492 26.65 2.72 16.91
C ALA A 492 26.63 1.22 16.55
N VAL A 493 26.48 0.91 15.26
CA VAL A 493 26.45 -0.45 14.73
C VAL A 493 27.84 -0.86 14.25
N ASP A 494 28.59 -1.51 15.15
CA ASP A 494 29.94 -2.03 14.89
C ASP A 494 29.94 -3.09 13.76
N ASN A 495 30.83 -2.92 12.77
CA ASN A 495 30.98 -3.80 11.60
C ASN A 495 29.68 -3.90 10.76
N PRO A 496 29.29 -2.83 10.04
CA PRO A 496 28.09 -2.75 9.21
C PRO A 496 28.20 -3.59 7.91
N GLY A 497 28.46 -4.89 8.06
CA GLY A 497 28.52 -5.84 6.95
C GLY A 497 27.13 -6.06 6.37
N LEU A 498 26.94 -5.62 5.13
CA LEU A 498 25.70 -5.76 4.38
C LEU A 498 25.58 -7.17 3.77
N ARG A 499 24.35 -7.68 3.70
CA ARG A 499 23.95 -8.93 3.02
C ARG A 499 22.42 -8.97 2.91
N PHE A 500 21.88 -9.72 1.95
CA PHE A 500 20.44 -9.89 1.81
C PHE A 500 20.01 -11.28 1.33
N GLY A 501 18.76 -11.61 1.60
CA GLY A 501 18.02 -12.75 1.09
C GLY A 501 16.69 -12.27 0.48
N ARG A 502 16.43 -12.59 -0.78
CA ARG A 502 15.20 -12.26 -1.51
C ARG A 502 14.53 -13.56 -1.98
N LYS A 503 13.23 -13.71 -1.74
CA LYS A 503 12.47 -14.88 -2.16
C LYS A 503 11.14 -14.48 -2.81
N GLU A 504 11.04 -14.74 -4.11
CA GLU A 504 9.77 -14.76 -4.86
C GLU A 504 8.95 -15.99 -4.49
N PHE A 505 7.63 -15.82 -4.36
CA PHE A 505 6.69 -16.90 -4.07
C PHE A 505 5.30 -16.62 -4.65
N LEU A 506 4.51 -17.67 -4.83
CA LEU A 506 3.13 -17.58 -5.32
C LEU A 506 2.15 -17.77 -4.16
N SER A 507 1.15 -16.89 -4.05
CA SER A 507 0.05 -17.06 -3.08
C SER A 507 -1.32 -17.07 -3.80
N PRO A 508 -2.30 -17.88 -3.34
CA PRO A 508 -3.60 -17.96 -4.00
C PRO A 508 -4.49 -16.77 -3.66
N ILE A 509 -5.03 -16.12 -4.68
CA ILE A 509 -6.09 -15.13 -4.55
C ILE A 509 -7.39 -15.90 -4.28
N LYS A 510 -7.77 -16.09 -3.01
CA LYS A 510 -9.06 -16.68 -2.61
C LYS A 510 -10.22 -15.70 -2.71
N ASN A 511 -9.94 -14.40 -2.55
CA ASN A 511 -10.93 -13.33 -2.52
C ASN A 511 -11.66 -13.21 -3.88
N ARG A 512 -12.96 -13.47 -3.87
CA ARG A 512 -13.80 -13.51 -5.07
C ARG A 512 -14.15 -12.11 -5.61
N ILE A 513 -13.98 -11.05 -4.82
CA ILE A 513 -14.02 -9.67 -5.34
C ILE A 513 -12.80 -9.45 -6.24
N PHE A 514 -11.60 -9.75 -5.75
CA PHE A 514 -10.37 -9.55 -6.53
C PHE A 514 -10.33 -10.42 -7.80
N GLN A 515 -10.67 -11.72 -7.71
CA GLN A 515 -10.70 -12.60 -8.88
C GLN A 515 -11.65 -12.12 -10.00
N ILE A 516 -12.83 -11.58 -9.67
CA ILE A 516 -13.91 -11.33 -10.64
C ILE A 516 -14.05 -9.85 -10.96
N ALA A 517 -14.21 -9.02 -9.93
CA ALA A 517 -14.48 -7.60 -10.11
C ALA A 517 -13.20 -6.80 -10.37
N ALA A 518 -12.11 -7.12 -9.66
CA ALA A 518 -10.89 -6.31 -9.73
C ALA A 518 -10.02 -6.72 -10.94
N LEU A 519 -9.72 -8.01 -11.08
CA LEU A 519 -8.87 -8.53 -12.16
C LEU A 519 -9.67 -8.91 -13.41
N GLY A 520 -10.86 -9.49 -13.25
CA GLY A 520 -11.72 -9.87 -14.37
C GLY A 520 -12.34 -8.69 -15.14
N LEU A 521 -12.31 -7.48 -14.58
CA LEU A 521 -12.73 -6.23 -15.24
C LEU A 521 -11.56 -5.28 -15.53
N GLY A 522 -10.31 -5.69 -15.27
CA GLY A 522 -9.13 -4.85 -15.54
C GLY A 522 -9.01 -3.60 -14.66
N LEU A 523 -9.54 -3.59 -13.44
CA LEU A 523 -9.39 -2.48 -12.50
C LEU A 523 -8.01 -2.48 -11.83
N LEU A 524 -7.45 -3.66 -11.54
CA LEU A 524 -6.09 -3.81 -11.00
C LEU A 524 -5.19 -4.41 -12.07
N GLU A 525 -4.06 -3.78 -12.32
CA GLU A 525 -3.06 -4.26 -13.27
C GLU A 525 -2.15 -5.27 -12.57
N ARG A 526 -2.52 -6.54 -12.65
CA ARG A 526 -1.78 -7.64 -12.05
C ARG A 526 -1.69 -8.85 -12.95
N ASP A 527 -0.53 -9.45 -12.89
CA ASP A 527 -0.30 -10.77 -13.44
C ASP A 527 -0.86 -11.87 -12.55
N VAL A 528 -1.43 -12.88 -13.21
CA VAL A 528 -1.98 -14.07 -12.57
C VAL A 528 -1.33 -15.31 -13.13
N TYR A 529 -0.99 -16.24 -12.23
CA TYR A 529 -0.18 -17.40 -12.51
C TYR A 529 -0.91 -18.70 -12.19
N ASN A 530 -0.43 -19.80 -12.79
CA ASN A 530 -0.70 -21.19 -12.40
C ASN A 530 -2.19 -21.57 -12.28
N THR A 531 -3.05 -20.96 -13.09
CA THR A 531 -4.50 -21.20 -13.06
C THR A 531 -5.11 -21.28 -14.46
N LYS A 532 -6.22 -22.02 -14.57
CA LYS A 532 -7.08 -22.08 -15.75
C LYS A 532 -8.52 -22.20 -15.28
N SER A 533 -9.41 -21.40 -15.85
CA SER A 533 -10.83 -21.46 -15.52
C SER A 533 -11.49 -22.67 -16.18
N LEU A 534 -12.20 -23.45 -15.39
CA LEU A 534 -13.07 -24.54 -15.85
C LEU A 534 -14.55 -24.13 -15.86
N GLY A 535 -14.84 -22.86 -15.58
CA GLY A 535 -16.18 -22.29 -15.50
C GLY A 535 -16.72 -22.19 -14.07
N GLY A 536 -17.41 -21.08 -13.79
CA GLY A 536 -17.82 -20.71 -12.44
C GLY A 536 -16.59 -20.50 -11.54
N SER A 537 -16.64 -21.02 -10.32
CA SER A 537 -15.57 -20.88 -9.32
C SER A 537 -14.51 -21.98 -9.36
N ASN A 538 -14.48 -22.82 -10.40
CA ASN A 538 -13.60 -23.99 -10.50
C ASN A 538 -12.36 -23.69 -11.36
N TYR A 539 -11.19 -24.07 -10.86
CA TYR A 539 -9.92 -23.86 -11.54
C TYR A 539 -9.05 -25.13 -11.54
N VAL A 540 -7.98 -25.12 -12.33
CA VAL A 540 -6.94 -26.16 -12.36
C VAL A 540 -5.58 -25.54 -12.72
N PRO A 541 -4.45 -25.98 -12.12
CA PRO A 541 -4.37 -26.80 -10.91
C PRO A 541 -4.85 -26.06 -9.65
N ASN A 542 -4.70 -24.74 -9.59
CA ASN A 542 -4.97 -23.91 -8.42
C ASN A 542 -6.03 -22.83 -8.71
N ASP A 543 -6.58 -22.22 -7.65
CA ASP A 543 -7.17 -20.87 -7.74
C ASP A 543 -6.13 -19.90 -8.39
N PRO A 544 -6.56 -18.77 -8.98
CA PRO A 544 -5.66 -17.72 -9.45
C PRO A 544 -4.57 -17.38 -8.44
N MET A 545 -3.30 -17.53 -8.82
CA MET A 545 -2.15 -17.19 -7.98
C MET A 545 -1.61 -15.82 -8.37
N VAL A 546 -1.10 -15.06 -7.40
CA VAL A 546 -0.31 -13.85 -7.63
C VAL A 546 1.16 -14.13 -7.31
N LEU A 547 2.08 -13.58 -8.11
CA LEU A 547 3.51 -13.55 -7.79
C LEU A 547 3.79 -12.35 -6.89
N THR A 548 4.52 -12.62 -5.81
CA THR A 548 4.92 -11.64 -4.82
C THR A 548 6.24 -12.09 -4.18
N GLU A 549 6.79 -11.33 -3.25
CA GLU A 549 8.12 -11.59 -2.72
C GLU A 549 8.34 -11.06 -1.30
N VAL A 550 9.45 -11.50 -0.70
CA VAL A 550 9.96 -10.98 0.57
C VAL A 550 11.47 -10.77 0.50
N ALA A 551 11.94 -9.64 1.03
CA ALA A 551 13.34 -9.36 1.24
C ALA A 551 13.68 -9.30 2.73
N VAL A 552 14.90 -9.75 3.05
CA VAL A 552 15.55 -9.57 4.34
C VAL A 552 16.94 -9.00 4.09
N VAL A 553 17.31 -7.91 4.77
CA VAL A 553 18.63 -7.28 4.67
C VAL A 553 19.24 -7.19 6.05
N ARG A 554 20.45 -7.72 6.23
CA ARG A 554 21.21 -7.61 7.49
C ARG A 554 22.26 -6.53 7.34
N LEU A 555 22.35 -5.65 8.34
CA LEU A 555 23.35 -4.61 8.46
C LEU A 555 23.90 -4.64 9.89
N GLY A 556 24.92 -5.47 10.13
CA GLY A 556 25.46 -5.71 11.47
C GLY A 556 24.40 -6.27 12.44
N SER A 557 23.99 -5.46 13.43
CA SER A 557 22.95 -5.79 14.41
C SER A 557 21.52 -5.47 13.94
N ILE A 558 21.36 -4.77 12.81
CA ILE A 558 20.06 -4.46 12.19
C ILE A 558 19.63 -5.60 11.27
N THR A 559 18.34 -5.87 11.23
CA THR A 559 17.72 -6.75 10.24
C THR A 559 16.43 -6.12 9.71
N PHE A 560 16.50 -5.59 8.48
CA PHE A 560 15.33 -5.16 7.74
C PHE A 560 14.60 -6.38 7.17
N PHE A 561 13.27 -6.40 7.21
CA PHE A 561 12.47 -7.45 6.61
C PHE A 561 11.11 -6.91 6.14
N THR A 562 10.64 -7.39 4.98
CA THR A 562 9.43 -6.87 4.33
C THR A 562 8.20 -7.78 4.51
N ALA A 563 7.01 -7.22 4.35
CA ALA A 563 5.80 -7.98 4.03
C ALA A 563 5.04 -7.35 2.86
N PRO A 564 4.55 -8.16 1.90
CA PRO A 564 3.81 -7.68 0.73
C PRO A 564 2.36 -7.22 1.02
N GLY A 565 2.11 -6.60 2.17
CA GLY A 565 0.78 -6.16 2.60
C GLY A 565 0.70 -5.70 4.05
N GLU A 566 -0.52 -5.64 4.57
CA GLU A 566 -0.87 -5.06 5.87
C GLU A 566 -0.90 -6.14 6.96
N VAL A 567 0.22 -6.29 7.66
CA VAL A 567 0.40 -7.30 8.72
C VAL A 567 -0.16 -6.80 10.05
N PHE A 568 -0.94 -7.66 10.70
CA PHE A 568 -1.49 -7.48 12.04
C PHE A 568 -0.39 -7.46 13.12
N PRO A 569 -0.36 -6.48 14.05
CA PRO A 569 0.66 -6.35 15.10
C PRO A 569 1.00 -7.64 15.86
N GLU A 570 -0.02 -8.39 16.28
CA GLU A 570 0.11 -9.60 17.09
C GLU A 570 0.72 -10.79 16.32
N THR A 571 0.76 -10.71 14.98
CA THR A 571 1.56 -11.64 14.16
C THR A 571 3.06 -11.42 14.37
N LEU A 572 3.49 -10.19 14.65
CA LEU A 572 4.88 -9.84 14.91
C LEU A 572 5.26 -9.98 16.39
N THR A 573 4.46 -9.40 17.29
CA THR A 573 4.79 -9.22 18.72
C THR A 573 4.25 -10.30 19.65
N GLY A 574 3.19 -11.01 19.26
CA GLY A 574 2.34 -11.77 20.17
C GLY A 574 1.41 -10.85 20.95
N GLY A 575 1.36 -10.97 22.29
CA GLY A 575 0.52 -10.12 23.16
C GLY A 575 -0.75 -10.80 23.69
N PHE A 576 -1.03 -12.03 23.25
CA PHE A 576 -2.19 -12.79 23.71
C PHE A 576 -2.11 -13.17 25.20
N PRO A 577 -3.22 -13.09 25.95
CA PRO A 577 -3.28 -13.52 27.34
C PRO A 577 -2.82 -14.98 27.56
N GLY A 578 -1.98 -15.18 28.57
CA GLY A 578 -1.45 -16.50 28.94
C GLY A 578 -0.41 -17.11 27.98
N LYS A 579 -0.10 -16.47 26.85
CA LYS A 579 0.91 -16.91 25.87
C LYS A 579 2.21 -16.12 26.01
N PRO A 580 3.34 -16.60 25.43
CA PRO A 580 4.55 -15.79 25.29
C PRO A 580 4.32 -14.55 24.42
N THR A 581 5.25 -13.59 24.50
CA THR A 581 5.35 -12.45 23.59
C THR A 581 6.80 -12.34 23.12
N ALA A 582 7.01 -11.90 21.88
CA ALA A 582 8.34 -11.63 21.32
C ALA A 582 8.86 -10.24 21.72
N ARG A 583 7.94 -9.29 21.94
CA ARG A 583 8.19 -7.91 22.37
C ARG A 583 7.22 -7.53 23.51
N THR A 584 7.14 -6.25 23.86
CA THR A 584 6.29 -5.71 24.95
C THR A 584 5.16 -4.81 24.42
N PRO A 585 4.26 -5.32 23.54
CA PRO A 585 3.23 -4.49 22.92
C PRO A 585 2.30 -3.85 23.94
N VAL A 586 1.74 -2.67 23.61
CA VAL A 586 0.57 -2.14 24.34
C VAL A 586 -0.63 -3.05 24.09
N VAL A 587 -1.27 -3.52 25.17
CA VAL A 587 -2.42 -4.43 25.13
C VAL A 587 -3.65 -3.81 25.80
N GLY A 588 -4.77 -3.82 25.08
CA GLY A 588 -6.08 -3.35 25.53
C GLY A 588 -6.62 -2.17 24.70
N ASP A 589 -7.94 -1.93 24.79
CA ASP A 589 -8.57 -0.81 24.09
C ASP A 589 -8.10 0.54 24.64
N VAL A 590 -7.45 1.33 23.80
CA VAL A 590 -6.84 2.64 24.14
C VAL A 590 -7.84 3.79 23.99
N GLU A 591 -8.99 3.58 23.33
CA GLU A 591 -10.08 4.54 23.38
C GLU A 591 -10.85 4.37 24.71
N GLU A 592 -10.69 5.32 25.64
CA GLU A 592 -11.43 5.37 26.94
C GLU A 592 -12.97 5.22 26.80
N HIS A 593 -13.50 5.36 25.59
CA HIS A 593 -14.89 5.33 25.22
C HIS A 593 -15.42 3.96 24.78
N ARG A 594 -14.57 3.00 24.42
CA ARG A 594 -15.00 1.69 23.88
C ARG A 594 -15.14 0.61 24.94
N VAL A 595 -14.20 0.50 25.89
CA VAL A 595 -14.30 -0.51 26.96
C VAL A 595 -13.95 0.04 28.34
N ALA A 596 -14.89 0.79 28.94
CA ALA A 596 -14.87 1.13 30.38
C ALA A 596 -15.16 -0.08 31.31
N LYS A 597 -14.74 -1.29 30.91
CA LYS A 597 -14.85 -2.53 31.69
C LYS A 597 -13.46 -3.12 31.93
N ILE A 598 -13.33 -3.74 33.08
CA ILE A 598 -12.18 -4.53 33.50
C ILE A 598 -12.44 -6.00 33.14
N CYS A 599 -11.47 -6.60 32.45
CA CYS A 599 -11.50 -7.97 31.96
C CYS A 599 -10.79 -8.94 32.91
N ASP A 600 -11.06 -10.25 32.77
CA ASP A 600 -10.39 -11.29 33.57
C ASP A 600 -8.91 -11.49 33.18
N GLU A 601 -8.27 -12.55 33.68
CA GLU A 601 -6.86 -12.88 33.36
C GLU A 601 -6.65 -13.34 31.91
N ASP A 602 -7.73 -13.67 31.19
CA ASP A 602 -7.71 -14.09 29.79
C ASP A 602 -8.10 -12.94 28.83
N GLY A 603 -8.18 -11.70 29.34
CA GLY A 603 -8.57 -10.51 28.56
C GLY A 603 -10.06 -10.44 28.19
N LEU A 604 -10.90 -11.31 28.76
CA LEU A 604 -12.32 -11.44 28.45
C LEU A 604 -13.23 -10.56 29.34
N PRO A 605 -14.26 -9.92 28.77
CA PRO A 605 -15.23 -9.13 29.52
C PRO A 605 -16.01 -9.97 30.54
N THR A 606 -15.85 -9.65 31.82
CA THR A 606 -16.53 -10.35 32.91
C THR A 606 -18.02 -9.99 32.99
N ASP A 607 -18.89 -11.01 33.05
CA ASP A 607 -20.36 -10.86 33.17
C ASP A 607 -20.80 -10.03 34.39
N ASP A 608 -20.03 -10.11 35.49
CA ASP A 608 -20.30 -9.42 36.75
C ASP A 608 -19.43 -8.17 36.96
N GLY A 609 -18.53 -7.84 36.02
CA GLY A 609 -17.59 -6.72 36.10
C GLY A 609 -16.50 -6.89 37.16
N SER A 610 -16.16 -8.13 37.53
CA SER A 610 -15.15 -8.45 38.56
C SER A 610 -13.70 -8.51 38.07
N GLY A 611 -13.45 -8.25 36.79
CA GLY A 611 -12.12 -8.30 36.17
C GLY A 611 -11.08 -7.33 36.76
N THR A 612 -9.83 -7.44 36.31
CA THR A 612 -8.71 -6.59 36.77
C THR A 612 -7.73 -6.16 35.66
N HIS A 613 -7.88 -6.64 34.43
CA HIS A 613 -6.99 -6.33 33.31
C HIS A 613 -7.68 -5.46 32.24
N PRO A 614 -6.92 -4.81 31.34
CA PRO A 614 -7.47 -4.20 30.13
C PRO A 614 -8.24 -5.23 29.29
N CYS A 615 -9.28 -4.78 28.61
CA CYS A 615 -10.03 -5.62 27.69
C CYS A 615 -9.42 -5.57 26.29
N ILE A 616 -9.16 -6.74 25.73
CA ILE A 616 -8.67 -6.89 24.35
C ILE A 616 -9.79 -7.14 23.33
N VAL A 617 -11.04 -7.25 23.80
CA VAL A 617 -12.24 -7.42 22.96
C VAL A 617 -13.39 -6.55 23.48
N LYS A 618 -14.23 -6.06 22.56
CA LYS A 618 -15.49 -5.41 22.91
C LYS A 618 -16.48 -6.42 23.51
N PRO A 619 -17.18 -6.09 24.62
CA PRO A 619 -18.15 -7.00 25.27
C PRO A 619 -19.35 -7.45 24.40
N ASP A 620 -19.62 -6.76 23.30
CA ASP A 620 -20.67 -7.04 22.34
C ASP A 620 -20.14 -7.35 20.93
N GLN A 621 -18.84 -7.65 20.80
CA GLN A 621 -18.23 -8.08 19.54
C GLN A 621 -18.97 -9.31 19.00
N THR A 622 -19.52 -9.17 17.80
CA THR A 622 -20.03 -10.32 17.03
C THR A 622 -18.85 -10.99 16.34
N ASN A 623 -18.81 -12.32 16.37
CA ASN A 623 -17.66 -13.13 15.92
C ASN A 623 -16.31 -12.64 16.49
N PRO A 624 -16.14 -12.63 17.83
CA PRO A 624 -14.84 -12.30 18.40
C PRO A 624 -13.78 -13.36 18.01
N PRO A 625 -12.50 -12.97 17.92
CA PRO A 625 -11.38 -13.90 17.69
C PRO A 625 -11.36 -15.04 18.71
N ASP A 626 -11.01 -16.24 18.28
CA ASP A 626 -10.66 -17.34 19.19
C ASP A 626 -9.16 -17.33 19.48
N TRP A 627 -8.72 -16.45 20.39
CA TRP A 627 -7.31 -16.41 20.80
C TRP A 627 -6.85 -17.62 21.61
N SER A 628 -7.75 -18.55 21.98
CA SER A 628 -7.31 -19.86 22.46
C SER A 628 -6.67 -20.69 21.34
N ALA A 629 -7.08 -20.44 20.09
CA ALA A 629 -6.50 -20.99 18.87
C ALA A 629 -5.35 -20.14 18.26
N ALA A 630 -5.05 -18.95 18.81
CA ALA A 630 -3.88 -18.17 18.41
C ALA A 630 -2.57 -18.95 18.68
N PRO A 631 -1.51 -18.75 17.88
CA PRO A 631 -0.25 -19.48 18.04
C PRO A 631 0.46 -19.13 19.36
N ASP A 632 1.17 -20.10 19.95
CA ASP A 632 2.02 -19.88 21.14
C ASP A 632 3.40 -19.26 20.80
N GLY A 633 3.60 -18.87 19.54
CA GLY A 633 4.89 -18.51 18.95
C GLY A 633 5.64 -19.70 18.31
N PRO A 634 6.85 -19.49 17.77
CA PRO A 634 7.53 -18.19 17.66
C PRO A 634 6.72 -17.20 16.81
N TYR A 635 6.64 -15.95 17.25
CA TYR A 635 6.11 -14.84 16.45
C TYR A 635 7.21 -14.32 15.52
N ILE A 636 6.90 -13.42 14.59
CA ILE A 636 7.90 -13.00 13.61
C ILE A 636 9.13 -12.38 14.29
N TYR A 637 8.98 -11.53 15.31
CA TYR A 637 10.13 -10.95 16.01
C TYR A 637 10.99 -11.97 16.79
N ASP A 638 10.48 -13.16 17.12
CA ASP A 638 11.32 -14.25 17.69
C ASP A 638 12.25 -14.89 16.62
N LEU A 639 11.92 -14.72 15.33
CA LEU A 639 12.63 -15.28 14.19
C LEU A 639 13.64 -14.30 13.57
N ILE A 640 13.52 -12.99 13.85
CA ILE A 640 14.41 -11.98 13.28
C ILE A 640 15.73 -11.94 14.07
N PRO A 641 16.89 -12.24 13.44
CA PRO A 641 18.18 -12.16 14.10
C PRO A 641 18.61 -10.71 14.36
N GLY A 642 19.55 -10.51 15.27
CA GLY A 642 20.08 -9.18 15.62
C GLY A 642 19.37 -8.53 16.80
N GLU A 643 19.68 -7.25 17.04
CA GLU A 643 19.15 -6.47 18.16
C GLU A 643 18.11 -5.44 17.69
N HIS A 644 18.20 -5.03 16.41
CA HIS A 644 17.37 -3.99 15.81
C HIS A 644 16.54 -4.56 14.63
N PRO A 645 15.43 -5.27 14.90
CA PRO A 645 14.50 -5.70 13.85
C PRO A 645 13.80 -4.48 13.25
N PHE A 646 13.85 -4.31 11.93
CA PHE A 646 13.22 -3.21 11.21
C PHE A 646 12.17 -3.77 10.24
N PHE A 647 10.89 -3.66 10.62
CA PHE A 647 9.79 -4.16 9.79
C PHE A 647 9.35 -3.13 8.76
N ILE A 648 9.16 -3.56 7.51
CA ILE A 648 8.60 -2.76 6.42
C ILE A 648 7.32 -3.45 5.93
N GLY A 649 6.16 -2.94 6.36
CA GLY A 649 4.87 -3.30 5.79
C GLY A 649 4.69 -2.69 4.40
N LEU A 650 3.79 -3.26 3.60
CA LEU A 650 3.53 -2.83 2.21
C LEU A 650 4.80 -2.71 1.34
N GLY A 651 5.79 -3.55 1.67
CA GLY A 651 7.11 -3.56 1.06
C GLY A 651 7.21 -4.71 0.07
N MET A 652 7.77 -4.41 -1.10
CA MET A 652 7.90 -5.30 -2.27
C MET A 652 6.58 -5.64 -2.99
N ASP A 653 5.43 -5.43 -2.35
CA ASP A 653 4.11 -5.58 -2.99
C ASP A 653 2.99 -4.99 -2.12
N PHE A 654 1.78 -4.89 -2.69
CA PHE A 654 0.55 -4.52 -1.99
C PHE A 654 -0.58 -5.52 -2.27
N LEU A 655 -0.77 -6.48 -1.35
CA LEU A 655 -1.80 -7.54 -1.40
C LEU A 655 -2.92 -7.34 -0.35
N GLY A 656 -2.99 -6.17 0.27
CA GLY A 656 -3.94 -5.83 1.32
C GLY A 656 -3.70 -6.61 2.63
N TYR A 657 -4.78 -6.91 3.35
CA TYR A 657 -4.69 -7.43 4.72
C TYR A 657 -4.24 -8.89 4.87
N PHE A 658 -3.31 -9.09 5.81
CA PHE A 658 -2.84 -10.40 6.25
C PHE A 658 -3.57 -10.79 7.53
N VAL A 659 -4.84 -11.22 7.39
CA VAL A 659 -5.72 -11.61 8.51
C VAL A 659 -5.35 -13.00 9.06
N PRO A 660 -5.03 -13.16 10.37
CA PRO A 660 -4.68 -14.44 10.97
C PRO A 660 -5.78 -15.51 10.87
N GLU A 661 -5.42 -16.77 10.60
CA GLU A 661 -6.38 -17.88 10.40
C GLU A 661 -7.34 -18.09 11.59
N TYR A 662 -6.88 -17.87 12.84
CA TYR A 662 -7.73 -18.03 14.03
C TYR A 662 -8.87 -17.00 14.14
N ASP A 663 -8.79 -15.89 13.41
CA ASP A 663 -9.77 -14.81 13.40
C ASP A 663 -10.42 -14.59 12.02
N PHE A 664 -10.03 -15.36 11.00
CA PHE A 664 -10.50 -15.17 9.64
C PHE A 664 -12.01 -15.51 9.50
N GLN A 665 -12.85 -14.50 9.26
CA GLN A 665 -14.29 -14.65 9.03
C GLN A 665 -14.71 -14.10 7.66
N THR A 666 -15.33 -14.95 6.83
CA THR A 666 -15.80 -14.53 5.50
C THR A 666 -17.28 -14.85 5.28
N ASN A 667 -18.01 -13.89 4.70
CA ASN A 667 -19.35 -14.11 4.14
C ASN A 667 -19.28 -14.27 2.61
N GLY A 668 -18.33 -15.09 2.14
CA GLY A 668 -18.07 -15.31 0.72
C GLY A 668 -17.39 -14.13 0.01
N TYR A 669 -16.64 -13.31 0.75
CA TYR A 669 -15.94 -12.10 0.32
C TYR A 669 -16.82 -10.93 -0.18
N PHE A 670 -17.96 -11.17 -0.83
CA PHE A 670 -18.86 -10.11 -1.36
C PHE A 670 -19.48 -9.19 -0.30
N SER A 671 -19.25 -9.44 0.99
CA SER A 671 -19.61 -8.55 2.08
C SER A 671 -18.81 -8.92 3.33
N GLN A 672 -18.48 -7.92 4.14
CA GLN A 672 -17.93 -8.07 5.49
C GLN A 672 -18.77 -9.05 6.33
N ALA A 673 -18.10 -9.94 7.05
CA ALA A 673 -18.76 -10.82 8.01
C ALA A 673 -19.28 -10.01 9.22
N PRO A 674 -20.35 -10.45 9.91
CA PRO A 674 -20.85 -9.72 11.08
C PRO A 674 -19.78 -9.58 12.16
N GLY A 675 -19.44 -8.34 12.55
CA GLY A 675 -18.31 -8.04 13.44
C GLY A 675 -17.35 -7.04 12.78
N SER A 676 -16.11 -6.97 13.30
CA SER A 676 -14.99 -6.24 12.68
C SER A 676 -14.22 -7.18 11.75
N HIS A 677 -14.70 -7.33 10.52
CA HIS A 677 -14.18 -8.26 9.51
C HIS A 677 -14.22 -7.60 8.12
N TYR A 678 -13.64 -6.41 8.05
CA TYR A 678 -13.50 -5.61 6.82
C TYR A 678 -12.30 -6.09 6.00
N GLU A 679 -11.26 -6.50 6.72
CA GLU A 679 -9.94 -6.87 6.27
C GLU A 679 -10.00 -8.11 5.36
N GLU A 680 -10.85 -9.10 5.66
CA GLU A 680 -11.07 -10.27 4.79
C GLU A 680 -11.64 -9.89 3.42
N THR A 681 -12.34 -8.75 3.29
CA THR A 681 -12.83 -8.28 1.99
C THR A 681 -11.78 -7.50 1.20
N ASN A 682 -10.70 -7.06 1.85
CA ASN A 682 -9.60 -6.26 1.30
C ASN A 682 -8.23 -6.96 1.42
N GLY A 683 -8.20 -8.29 1.55
CA GLY A 683 -6.99 -9.11 1.48
C GLY A 683 -7.18 -10.26 0.51
N ILE A 684 -6.10 -10.83 -0.03
CA ILE A 684 -6.20 -11.89 -1.06
C ILE A 684 -6.72 -13.23 -0.51
N GLY A 685 -6.50 -13.55 0.76
CA GLY A 685 -6.91 -14.80 1.41
C GLY A 685 -6.06 -15.11 2.66
N PRO A 686 -6.41 -16.13 3.46
CA PRO A 686 -5.66 -16.47 4.67
C PRO A 686 -4.32 -17.17 4.39
N ASP A 687 -4.18 -17.81 3.22
CA ASP A 687 -2.99 -18.58 2.83
C ASP A 687 -1.70 -17.71 2.82
N ILE A 688 -1.81 -16.42 2.50
CA ILE A 688 -0.68 -15.47 2.35
C ILE A 688 0.23 -15.41 3.58
N ILE A 689 -0.30 -15.56 4.80
CA ILE A 689 0.53 -15.53 6.02
C ILE A 689 1.44 -16.77 6.09
N VAL A 690 0.95 -17.92 5.64
CA VAL A 690 1.73 -19.17 5.63
C VAL A 690 2.80 -19.09 4.56
N ASP A 691 2.41 -18.69 3.34
CA ASP A 691 3.31 -18.54 2.20
C ASP A 691 4.42 -17.51 2.49
N TRP A 692 4.07 -16.34 3.04
CA TRP A 692 5.02 -15.31 3.47
C TRP A 692 5.95 -15.80 4.58
N LYS A 693 5.44 -16.52 5.59
CA LYS A 693 6.28 -17.07 6.67
C LYS A 693 7.28 -18.11 6.17
N GLU A 694 6.89 -18.95 5.21
CA GLU A 694 7.82 -19.90 4.58
C GLU A 694 8.90 -19.17 3.77
N ALA A 695 8.51 -18.21 2.93
CA ALA A 695 9.45 -17.42 2.13
C ALA A 695 10.39 -16.57 3.00
N LEU A 696 9.88 -15.95 4.07
CA LEU A 696 10.67 -15.20 5.03
C LEU A 696 11.68 -16.10 5.75
N GLY A 697 11.28 -17.31 6.15
CA GLY A 697 12.20 -18.30 6.72
C GLY A 697 13.33 -18.67 5.77
N GLN A 698 13.04 -18.90 4.49
CA GLN A 698 14.06 -19.17 3.47
C GLN A 698 15.02 -17.98 3.27
N SER A 699 14.52 -16.75 3.28
CA SER A 699 15.35 -15.53 3.22
C SER A 699 16.19 -15.29 4.48
N LEU A 700 15.69 -15.69 5.66
CA LEU A 700 16.45 -15.64 6.92
C LEU A 700 17.61 -16.65 6.94
N GLU A 701 17.37 -17.90 6.51
CA GLU A 701 18.38 -18.97 6.50
C GLU A 701 19.66 -18.63 5.69
N VAL A 702 19.56 -17.75 4.70
CA VAL A 702 20.71 -17.35 3.85
C VAL A 702 21.45 -16.10 4.32
N VAL A 703 20.94 -15.38 5.33
CA VAL A 703 21.56 -14.14 5.86
C VAL A 703 22.12 -14.27 7.28
N GLU A 704 22.00 -15.41 7.95
CA GLU A 704 22.70 -15.70 9.21
C GLU A 704 24.23 -15.89 9.01
#